data_AF-A0A669B9T6-F1
#
_entry.id   AF-A0A669B9T6-F1
#
_cell.length_a   1.000
_cell.length_b   1.000
_cell.length_c   1.000
_cell.angle_alpha   90.00
_cell.angle_beta   90.00
_cell.angle_gamma   90.00
#
_symmetry.space_group_name_H-M   'P 1'
#
loop_
_entity.id
_entity.type
_entity.pdbx_description
1 polymer ?
#
loop_
_entity_poly.entity_id
_entity_poly.type
_entity_poly.pdbx_seq_one_letter_code
_entity_poly.pdbx_strand_id
1 'polypeptide(L)'
;SKHTCAFARYEGENNDKFFTHPRNPKALAAYLFAHNHLFYMMELLTGLLLLMLSLCEAPAVPSLRLDVYVHATLELLALVMVAFELCMKLRWLGFHTFIRHKRTMVKTCVLLVQFVEAIVVLIRQTSHMRVTRALRPIFLVDCRYCGAVRRNLRQIFQSLPPFIDILLLLLFFMVIFAILGKNYFNTLENSLVSLFVLLTTANFPDVMMPAYSKNSWSCVFFIVYLSIELYFIMNLLLAVVFDTFNDVEKMKFKSLLLHKRSAIDHAFQLLVSRQRPMGVSLKQFDGLMRFYRPRMSARDRFLTYKALNTSGAPMLSLQDFYKFYEVTGLKWKARRSGEHWFDDLPHTAFLIFKGKFSFSLFFCCQSKAFQYAMCKCMCSNTPGVLPSSPLAGGFSWSKLVPWSYIVFLTIYGVEVLLKISGLGPVAYFSSGWNLFDFSVTVFAFLGLIALAFDKEPFYFIVILRPLQLLRLFKIKQRYRNVLDTMFELFPRMASLGLTLIIFYYSFAIVGMEFFADVVYPNCCNTSTVADSYRLINNTQGNKTVLEEGYYYLNNFNNILSSFVTLFELTVVNNWYITMEGVTSMTSHWSRLYFMTFYIVTMVVMTIIVAFILDAFVFRMNYSHENGIVFEVEVSRDDVLAALELYKQMCPGSSSLSSLQGVLQTMDKSGHSSLVYLGRRSRTKSDLSMKMYEEEIQEWYAEYSREALPEPDQSLERDPDSPMPDLSPFPEPQLNSQTGPHSIN
;
A
#
# COMPACT_ATOMS: atom_id res chain seq x y z
N SER A 1 -28.97 -19.22 7.03
CA SER A 1 -29.09 -18.66 5.67
C SER A 1 -28.65 -17.19 5.60
N LYS A 2 -29.40 -16.18 6.11
CA LYS A 2 -29.01 -14.76 5.96
C LYS A 2 -27.64 -14.40 6.58
N HIS A 3 -27.36 -14.91 7.78
CA HIS A 3 -26.04 -14.81 8.41
C HIS A 3 -24.95 -15.48 7.57
N THR A 4 -25.18 -16.75 7.20
CA THR A 4 -24.33 -17.58 6.34
C THR A 4 -23.98 -16.88 5.02
N CYS A 5 -24.95 -16.23 4.38
CA CYS A 5 -24.76 -15.50 3.13
C CYS A 5 -23.94 -14.21 3.31
N ALA A 6 -24.15 -13.47 4.39
CA ALA A 6 -23.31 -12.31 4.70
C ALA A 6 -21.86 -12.73 4.97
N PHE A 7 -21.66 -13.85 5.67
CA PHE A 7 -20.34 -14.41 5.95
C PHE A 7 -19.65 -14.92 4.69
N ALA A 8 -20.32 -15.67 3.82
CA ALA A 8 -19.74 -16.10 2.54
C ALA A 8 -19.23 -14.92 1.70
N ARG A 9 -19.86 -13.74 1.79
CA ARG A 9 -19.37 -12.54 1.09
C ARG A 9 -18.26 -11.80 1.82
N TYR A 10 -18.28 -11.79 3.14
CA TYR A 10 -17.13 -11.33 3.93
C TYR A 10 -15.91 -12.21 3.67
N GLU A 11 -16.08 -13.53 3.61
CA GLU A 11 -15.05 -14.51 3.25
C GLU A 11 -14.56 -14.29 1.81
N GLY A 12 -15.48 -14.04 0.88
CA GLY A 12 -15.16 -13.67 -0.51
C GLY A 12 -14.36 -12.36 -0.63
N GLU A 13 -14.71 -11.34 0.15
CA GLU A 13 -13.99 -10.06 0.18
C GLU A 13 -12.61 -10.18 0.86
N ASN A 14 -12.53 -11.00 1.91
CA ASN A 14 -11.30 -11.26 2.66
C ASN A 14 -10.37 -12.28 1.99
N ASN A 15 -10.84 -12.98 0.95
CA ASN A 15 -10.15 -14.09 0.29
C ASN A 15 -9.84 -15.25 1.27
N ASP A 16 -10.80 -15.55 2.14
CA ASP A 16 -10.78 -16.71 3.04
C ASP A 16 -11.39 -17.92 2.36
N LYS A 17 -10.85 -19.12 2.62
CA LYS A 17 -11.33 -20.36 1.98
C LYS A 17 -12.69 -20.76 2.53
N PHE A 18 -13.65 -21.06 1.65
CA PHE A 18 -15.00 -21.50 2.04
C PHE A 18 -15.06 -22.80 2.86
N PHE A 19 -14.00 -23.63 2.84
CA PHE A 19 -13.95 -24.86 3.66
C PHE A 19 -14.01 -24.57 5.17
N THR A 20 -13.60 -23.39 5.62
CA THR A 20 -13.62 -23.00 7.04
C THR A 20 -14.91 -22.29 7.46
N HIS A 21 -15.94 -22.30 6.61
CA HIS A 21 -17.20 -21.62 6.89
C HIS A 21 -17.83 -22.17 8.18
N PRO A 22 -18.17 -21.34 9.18
CA PRO A 22 -18.76 -21.80 10.43
C PRO A 22 -20.14 -22.41 10.18
N ARG A 23 -20.28 -23.72 10.44
CA ARG A 23 -21.58 -24.44 10.38
C ARG A 23 -22.28 -24.51 11.75
N ASN A 24 -21.51 -24.48 12.83
CA ASN A 24 -21.99 -24.65 14.21
C ASN A 24 -22.00 -23.31 14.99
N PRO A 25 -22.90 -23.13 15.98
CA PRO A 25 -22.98 -21.89 16.76
C PRO A 25 -21.69 -21.62 17.56
N LYS A 26 -21.00 -22.67 18.05
CA LYS A 26 -19.69 -22.54 18.71
C LYS A 26 -18.60 -22.03 17.74
N ALA A 27 -18.60 -22.53 16.51
CA ALA A 27 -17.66 -22.09 15.46
C ALA A 27 -17.97 -20.66 15.01
N LEU A 28 -19.25 -20.28 14.97
CA LEU A 28 -19.68 -18.92 14.67
C LEU A 28 -19.21 -17.92 15.75
N ALA A 29 -19.34 -18.25 17.04
CA ALA A 29 -18.84 -17.41 18.12
C ALA A 29 -17.31 -17.21 18.04
N ALA A 30 -16.57 -18.29 17.74
CA ALA A 30 -15.12 -18.22 17.55
C ALA A 30 -14.74 -17.37 16.32
N TYR A 31 -15.47 -17.53 15.21
CA TYR A 31 -15.29 -16.71 14.00
C TYR A 31 -15.53 -15.22 14.28
N LEU A 32 -16.63 -14.89 14.95
CA LEU A 32 -16.97 -13.49 15.31
C LEU A 32 -15.94 -12.87 16.25
N PHE A 33 -15.40 -13.64 17.19
CA PHE A 33 -14.35 -13.17 18.08
C PHE A 33 -13.06 -12.88 17.31
N ALA A 34 -12.62 -13.81 16.45
CA ALA A 34 -11.39 -13.66 15.67
C ALA A 34 -11.48 -12.56 14.61
N HIS A 35 -12.68 -12.26 14.09
CA HIS A 35 -12.89 -11.24 13.06
C HIS A 35 -13.24 -9.85 13.60
N ASN A 36 -13.06 -9.63 14.91
CA ASN A 36 -13.30 -8.33 15.52
C ASN A 36 -12.13 -7.36 15.28
N HIS A 37 -12.44 -6.07 15.11
CA HIS A 37 -11.43 -5.03 14.93
C HIS A 37 -10.46 -4.92 16.12
N LEU A 38 -10.95 -5.19 17.34
CA LEU A 38 -10.11 -5.22 18.54
C LEU A 38 -9.05 -6.34 18.46
N PHE A 39 -9.42 -7.51 17.95
CA PHE A 39 -8.49 -8.62 17.76
C PHE A 39 -7.40 -8.27 16.74
N TYR A 40 -7.78 -7.64 15.62
CA TYR A 40 -6.79 -7.18 14.63
C TYR A 40 -5.85 -6.08 15.15
N MET A 41 -6.35 -5.17 15.99
CA MET A 41 -5.52 -4.13 16.61
C MET A 41 -4.56 -4.71 17.65
N MET A 42 -5.01 -5.72 18.39
CA MET A 42 -4.14 -6.49 19.29
C MET A 42 -3.01 -7.16 18.52
N GLU A 43 -3.30 -7.87 17.42
CA GLU A 43 -2.26 -8.50 16.57
C GLU A 43 -1.22 -7.48 16.09
N LEU A 44 -1.69 -6.32 15.59
CA LEU A 44 -0.81 -5.29 15.07
C LEU A 44 0.07 -4.68 16.17
N LEU A 45 -0.51 -4.38 17.33
CA LEU A 45 0.19 -3.74 18.44
C LEU A 45 1.23 -4.69 19.05
N THR A 46 0.89 -5.98 19.22
CA THR A 46 1.84 -7.00 19.69
C THR A 46 2.98 -7.21 18.70
N GLY A 47 2.68 -7.28 17.39
CA GLY A 47 3.70 -7.36 16.34
C GLY A 47 4.64 -6.15 16.33
N LEU A 48 4.08 -4.93 16.41
CA LEU A 48 4.87 -3.69 16.45
C LEU A 48 5.72 -3.61 17.72
N LEU A 49 5.17 -4.00 18.87
CA LEU A 49 5.88 -4.03 20.14
C LEU A 49 7.10 -4.95 20.08
N LEU A 50 6.95 -6.18 19.54
CA LEU A 50 8.06 -7.13 19.39
C LEU A 50 9.20 -6.59 18.50
N LEU A 51 8.85 -5.85 17.43
CA LEU A 51 9.85 -5.22 16.58
C LEU A 51 10.53 -4.05 17.30
N MET A 52 9.75 -3.18 17.95
CA MET A 52 10.27 -2.01 18.67
C MET A 52 11.11 -2.38 19.90
N LEU A 53 10.91 -3.56 20.49
CA LEU A 53 11.72 -4.04 21.62
C LEU A 53 13.22 -4.13 21.25
N SER A 54 13.55 -4.32 19.96
CA SER A 54 14.93 -4.30 19.47
C SER A 54 15.65 -2.96 19.67
N LEU A 55 14.93 -1.85 19.90
CA LEU A 55 15.57 -0.56 20.23
C LEU A 55 16.16 -0.55 21.65
N CYS A 56 15.57 -1.33 22.56
CA CYS A 56 15.91 -1.33 23.98
C CYS A 56 16.81 -2.51 24.39
N GLU A 57 16.80 -3.59 23.61
CA GLU A 57 17.63 -4.77 23.82
C GLU A 57 19.08 -4.53 23.38
N ALA A 58 20.04 -5.20 24.01
CA ALA A 58 21.43 -5.13 23.56
C ALA A 58 21.58 -5.68 22.11
N PRO A 59 22.33 -5.02 21.22
CA PRO A 59 22.95 -3.70 21.38
C PRO A 59 21.92 -2.56 21.25
N ALA A 60 21.76 -1.79 22.33
CA ALA A 60 20.64 -0.89 22.55
C ALA A 60 21.00 0.57 22.29
N VAL A 61 20.03 1.34 21.80
CA VAL A 61 20.18 2.80 21.69
C VAL A 61 20.46 3.36 23.09
N PRO A 62 21.55 4.12 23.31
CA PRO A 62 22.00 4.50 24.66
C PRO A 62 20.93 5.19 25.52
N SER A 63 20.03 5.97 24.90
CA SER A 63 18.94 6.68 25.60
C SER A 63 17.74 5.80 25.97
N LEU A 64 17.61 4.61 25.37
CA LEU A 64 16.45 3.71 25.51
C LEU A 64 16.84 2.34 26.10
N ARG A 65 18.07 2.21 26.62
CA ARG A 65 18.58 0.96 27.16
C ARG A 65 17.78 0.54 28.40
N LEU A 66 17.24 -0.68 28.35
CA LEU A 66 16.52 -1.29 29.47
C LEU A 66 17.34 -2.44 30.07
N ASP A 67 17.18 -2.66 31.38
CA ASP A 67 17.78 -3.80 32.06
C ASP A 67 17.29 -5.14 31.49
N VAL A 68 18.12 -6.18 31.63
CA VAL A 68 17.90 -7.50 31.01
C VAL A 68 16.56 -8.11 31.40
N TYR A 69 16.23 -8.05 32.68
CA TYR A 69 14.96 -8.57 33.18
C TYR A 69 13.74 -7.79 32.65
N VAL A 70 13.85 -6.48 32.45
CA VAL A 70 12.73 -5.65 31.97
C VAL A 70 12.40 -6.00 30.53
N HIS A 71 13.37 -5.99 29.64
CA HIS A 71 13.08 -6.31 28.24
C HIS A 71 12.72 -7.79 28.05
N ALA A 72 13.32 -8.72 28.80
CA ALA A 72 12.97 -10.14 28.72
C ALA A 72 11.54 -10.42 29.20
N THR A 73 11.07 -9.74 30.25
CA THR A 73 9.68 -9.89 30.72
C THR A 73 8.67 -9.27 29.75
N LEU A 74 9.00 -8.13 29.13
CA LEU A 74 8.19 -7.54 28.06
C LEU A 74 8.12 -8.45 26.82
N GLU A 75 9.24 -9.08 26.44
CA GLU A 75 9.29 -10.06 25.36
C GLU A 75 8.37 -11.25 25.67
N LEU A 76 8.50 -11.84 26.87
CA LEU A 76 7.68 -12.96 27.30
C LEU A 76 6.18 -12.62 27.28
N LEU A 77 5.81 -11.44 27.78
CA LEU A 77 4.43 -10.95 27.75
C LEU A 77 3.90 -10.87 26.31
N ALA A 78 4.69 -10.31 25.39
CA ALA A 78 4.30 -10.19 23.99
C ALA A 78 4.17 -11.56 23.31
N LEU A 79 5.08 -12.50 23.59
CA LEU A 79 5.01 -13.88 23.07
C LEU A 79 3.80 -14.65 23.61
N VAL A 80 3.42 -14.43 24.88
CA VAL A 80 2.18 -15.00 25.45
C VAL A 80 0.94 -14.46 24.74
N MET A 81 0.92 -13.17 24.39
CA MET A 81 -0.16 -12.60 23.58
C MET A 81 -0.23 -13.23 22.18
N VAL A 82 0.91 -13.47 21.52
CA VAL A 82 0.94 -14.20 20.25
C VAL A 82 0.47 -15.65 20.40
N ALA A 83 0.83 -16.32 21.49
CA ALA A 83 0.34 -17.67 21.78
C ALA A 83 -1.19 -17.68 21.95
N PHE A 84 -1.75 -16.70 22.65
CA PHE A 84 -3.20 -16.53 22.80
C PHE A 84 -3.90 -16.34 21.45
N GLU A 85 -3.33 -15.53 20.54
CA GLU A 85 -3.87 -15.38 19.17
C GLU A 85 -3.91 -16.70 18.40
N LEU A 86 -2.82 -17.47 18.47
CA LEU A 86 -2.72 -18.77 17.79
C LEU A 86 -3.71 -19.78 18.37
N CYS A 87 -3.91 -19.80 19.69
CA CYS A 87 -4.92 -20.62 20.36
C CYS A 87 -6.33 -20.27 19.89
N MET A 88 -6.64 -18.98 19.73
CA MET A 88 -7.94 -18.55 19.21
C MET A 88 -8.14 -18.92 17.73
N LYS A 89 -7.09 -18.80 16.90
CA LYS A 89 -7.13 -19.27 15.51
C LYS A 89 -7.29 -20.79 15.42
N LEU A 90 -6.63 -21.55 16.29
CA LEU A 90 -6.77 -23.00 16.38
C LEU A 90 -8.20 -23.40 16.75
N ARG A 91 -8.82 -22.69 17.70
CA ARG A 91 -10.23 -22.90 18.11
C ARG A 91 -11.22 -22.66 16.96
N TRP A 92 -10.94 -21.70 16.09
CA TRP A 92 -11.78 -21.41 14.92
C TRP A 92 -11.55 -22.40 13.76
N LEU A 93 -10.30 -22.59 13.33
CA LEU A 93 -9.94 -23.36 12.13
C LEU A 93 -10.02 -24.89 12.34
N GLY A 94 -9.87 -25.35 13.58
CA GLY A 94 -9.70 -26.76 13.92
C GLY A 94 -8.26 -27.26 13.73
N PHE A 95 -7.91 -28.32 14.45
CA PHE A 95 -6.53 -28.82 14.56
C PHE A 95 -5.92 -29.29 13.24
N HIS A 96 -6.65 -30.09 12.47
CA HIS A 96 -6.17 -30.63 11.19
C HIS A 96 -5.90 -29.53 10.16
N THR A 97 -6.82 -28.56 10.04
CA THR A 97 -6.67 -27.41 9.14
C THR A 97 -5.52 -26.50 9.58
N PHE A 98 -5.34 -26.31 10.90
CA PHE A 98 -4.29 -25.49 11.48
C PHE A 98 -2.89 -26.03 11.16
N ILE A 99 -2.67 -27.34 11.32
CA ILE A 99 -1.38 -27.99 11.03
C ILE A 99 -1.07 -28.01 9.54
N ARG A 100 -2.08 -28.25 8.68
CA ARG A 100 -1.87 -28.27 7.23
C ARG A 100 -1.53 -26.88 6.66
N HIS A 101 -1.85 -25.82 7.40
CA HIS A 101 -1.60 -24.45 6.95
C HIS A 101 -0.15 -24.03 7.26
N LYS A 102 0.71 -24.10 6.23
CA LYS A 102 2.16 -23.82 6.33
C LYS A 102 2.52 -22.52 7.08
N ARG A 103 1.77 -21.44 6.87
CA ARG A 103 2.08 -20.12 7.46
C ARG A 103 1.90 -20.11 8.99
N THR A 104 0.82 -20.69 9.48
CA THR A 104 0.57 -20.76 10.93
C THR A 104 1.59 -21.69 11.59
N MET A 105 1.97 -22.78 10.91
CA MET A 105 3.04 -23.66 11.41
C MET A 105 4.38 -22.96 11.53
N VAL A 106 4.83 -22.21 10.51
CA VAL A 106 6.08 -21.43 10.61
C VAL A 106 5.99 -20.41 11.75
N LYS A 107 4.85 -19.69 11.90
CA LYS A 107 4.63 -18.76 13.03
C LYS A 107 4.73 -19.47 14.38
N THR A 108 4.16 -20.67 14.52
CA THR A 108 4.25 -21.48 15.74
C THR A 108 5.68 -21.94 16.02
N CYS A 109 6.43 -22.39 15.00
CA CYS A 109 7.84 -22.78 15.18
C CYS A 109 8.71 -21.59 15.63
N VAL A 110 8.55 -20.42 15.00
CA VAL A 110 9.29 -19.20 15.40
C VAL A 110 8.90 -18.76 16.81
N LEU A 111 7.61 -18.83 17.17
CA LEU A 111 7.15 -18.55 18.54
C LEU A 111 7.84 -19.47 19.55
N LEU A 112 7.92 -20.78 19.28
CA LEU A 112 8.56 -21.73 20.20
C LEU A 112 10.05 -21.41 20.39
N VAL A 113 10.78 -21.16 19.30
CA VAL A 113 12.21 -20.81 19.36
C VAL A 113 12.42 -19.53 20.18
N GLN A 114 11.66 -18.48 19.89
CA GLN A 114 11.79 -17.21 20.62
C GLN A 114 11.36 -17.31 22.09
N PHE A 115 10.35 -18.13 22.39
CA PHE A 115 9.91 -18.34 23.76
C PHE A 115 10.96 -19.06 24.60
N VAL A 116 11.60 -20.10 24.05
CA VAL A 116 12.72 -20.78 24.72
C VAL A 116 13.88 -19.81 24.93
N GLU A 117 14.24 -19.02 23.92
CA GLU A 117 15.34 -18.08 24.02
C GLU A 117 15.08 -16.97 25.05
N ALA A 118 13.87 -16.41 25.08
CA ALA A 118 13.48 -15.40 26.06
C ALA A 118 13.59 -15.92 27.51
N ILE A 119 13.18 -17.18 27.75
CA ILE A 119 13.36 -17.83 29.05
C ILE A 119 14.85 -18.03 29.37
N VAL A 120 15.65 -18.47 28.40
CA VAL A 120 17.10 -18.65 28.58
C VAL A 120 17.77 -17.32 28.93
N VAL A 121 17.43 -16.21 28.28
CA VAL A 121 17.93 -14.87 28.60
C VAL A 121 17.50 -14.44 30.01
N LEU A 122 16.25 -14.70 30.38
CA LEU A 122 15.73 -14.38 31.71
C LEU A 122 16.44 -15.18 32.83
N ILE A 123 16.77 -16.44 32.59
CA ILE A 123 17.49 -17.27 33.57
C ILE A 123 18.97 -16.86 33.65
N ARG A 124 19.63 -16.67 32.51
CA ARG A 124 21.06 -16.36 32.45
C ARG A 124 21.40 -14.93 32.84
N GLN A 125 20.42 -14.01 32.86
CA GLN A 125 20.59 -12.57 33.09
C GLN A 125 21.65 -11.91 32.18
N THR A 126 22.01 -12.57 31.08
CA THR A 126 23.00 -12.13 30.10
C THR A 126 22.45 -12.40 28.71
N SER A 127 22.59 -11.43 27.82
CA SER A 127 22.23 -11.59 26.42
C SER A 127 23.35 -12.36 25.72
N HIS A 128 23.02 -13.52 25.14
CA HIS A 128 23.91 -14.21 24.20
C HIS A 128 23.68 -13.66 22.78
N MET A 129 24.35 -14.21 21.77
CA MET A 129 24.11 -13.81 20.37
C MET A 129 22.69 -14.19 19.95
N ARG A 130 21.82 -13.21 19.74
CA ARG A 130 20.37 -13.40 19.53
C ARG A 130 19.98 -13.17 18.07
N VAL A 131 20.54 -13.96 17.16
CA VAL A 131 20.27 -13.86 15.72
C VAL A 131 18.81 -14.20 15.36
N THR A 132 18.13 -15.01 16.17
CA THR A 132 16.73 -15.42 15.96
C THR A 132 15.75 -14.24 15.95
N ARG A 133 16.14 -13.10 16.52
CA ARG A 133 15.38 -11.84 16.48
C ARG A 133 15.08 -11.39 15.05
N ALA A 134 15.93 -11.74 14.09
CA ALA A 134 15.72 -11.45 12.66
C ALA A 134 14.44 -12.08 12.08
N LEU A 135 13.86 -13.08 12.76
CA LEU A 135 12.61 -13.75 12.38
C LEU A 135 11.35 -13.07 12.92
N ARG A 136 11.45 -12.13 13.88
CA ARG A 136 10.31 -11.40 14.47
C ARG A 136 9.39 -10.71 13.45
N PRO A 137 9.85 -10.20 12.30
CA PRO A 137 8.96 -9.61 11.29
C PRO A 137 7.84 -10.53 10.82
N ILE A 138 7.96 -11.85 10.98
CA ILE A 138 6.87 -12.80 10.65
C ILE A 138 5.58 -12.50 11.43
N PHE A 139 5.68 -12.02 12.67
CA PHE A 139 4.51 -11.70 13.49
C PHE A 139 3.75 -10.52 12.91
N LEU A 140 4.46 -9.49 12.43
CA LEU A 140 3.87 -8.33 11.75
C LEU A 140 3.30 -8.69 10.37
N VAL A 141 4.02 -9.50 9.59
CA VAL A 141 3.59 -9.92 8.24
C VAL A 141 2.32 -10.79 8.29
N ASP A 142 2.12 -11.58 9.35
CA ASP A 142 0.92 -12.40 9.48
C ASP A 142 -0.34 -11.61 9.88
N CYS A 143 -0.20 -10.38 10.42
CA CYS A 143 -1.31 -9.53 10.84
C CYS A 143 -2.31 -9.25 9.70
N ARG A 144 -3.59 -9.07 10.07
CA ARG A 144 -4.66 -8.78 9.10
C ARG A 144 -4.47 -7.45 8.34
N TYR A 145 -3.99 -6.39 9.01
CA TYR A 145 -3.76 -5.07 8.41
C TYR A 145 -2.58 -5.08 7.42
N CYS A 146 -1.52 -5.84 7.73
CA CYS A 146 -0.34 -6.00 6.88
C CYS A 146 -0.53 -7.02 5.75
N GLY A 147 -1.78 -7.33 5.38
CA GLY A 147 -2.11 -8.27 4.31
C GLY A 147 -1.53 -7.86 2.95
N ALA A 148 -1.37 -6.56 2.68
CA ALA A 148 -0.72 -6.04 1.47
C ALA A 148 0.79 -6.37 1.46
N VAL A 149 1.50 -6.05 2.55
CA VAL A 149 2.92 -6.37 2.75
C VAL A 149 3.19 -7.85 2.54
N ARG A 150 2.34 -8.72 3.14
CA ARG A 150 2.43 -10.17 2.97
C ARG A 150 2.28 -10.64 1.52
N ARG A 151 1.40 -9.99 0.75
CA ARG A 151 1.21 -10.32 -0.67
C ARG A 151 2.44 -9.91 -1.46
N ASN A 152 2.92 -8.67 -1.27
CA ASN A 152 4.11 -8.16 -1.94
C ASN A 152 5.34 -9.04 -1.65
N LEU A 153 5.58 -9.39 -0.38
CA LEU A 153 6.69 -10.26 0.02
C LEU A 153 6.59 -11.65 -0.61
N ARG A 154 5.40 -12.25 -0.65
CA ARG A 154 5.18 -13.53 -1.35
C ARG A 154 5.48 -13.41 -2.84
N GLN A 155 5.04 -12.34 -3.49
CA GLN A 155 5.26 -12.14 -4.92
C GLN A 155 6.76 -12.03 -5.23
N ILE A 156 7.51 -11.27 -4.43
CA ILE A 156 8.98 -11.17 -4.55
C ILE A 156 9.64 -12.55 -4.46
N PHE A 157 9.24 -13.39 -3.50
CA PHE A 157 9.80 -14.74 -3.38
C PHE A 157 9.34 -15.69 -4.50
N GLN A 158 8.17 -15.46 -5.09
CA GLN A 158 7.67 -16.26 -6.22
C GLN A 158 8.33 -15.91 -7.54
N SER A 159 8.80 -14.66 -7.71
CA SER A 159 9.58 -14.21 -8.87
C SER A 159 11.08 -14.53 -8.76
N LEU A 160 11.53 -15.09 -7.63
CA LEU A 160 12.95 -15.38 -7.38
C LEU A 160 13.53 -16.53 -8.23
N PRO A 161 12.82 -17.62 -8.57
CA PRO A 161 13.44 -18.74 -9.30
C PRO A 161 14.05 -18.35 -10.66
N PRO A 162 13.34 -17.64 -11.58
CA PRO A 162 13.93 -17.20 -12.85
C PRO A 162 15.11 -16.23 -12.64
N PHE A 163 15.09 -15.46 -11.55
CA PHE A 163 16.19 -14.59 -11.18
C PHE A 163 17.45 -15.36 -10.81
N ILE A 164 17.33 -16.48 -10.09
CA ILE A 164 18.48 -17.31 -9.69
C ILE A 164 19.20 -17.86 -10.94
N ASP A 165 18.46 -18.24 -11.98
CA ASP A 165 19.05 -18.77 -13.23
C ASP A 165 19.92 -17.73 -13.95
N ILE A 166 19.44 -16.49 -14.06
CA ILE A 166 20.18 -15.39 -14.71
C ILE A 166 21.29 -14.88 -13.79
N LEU A 167 21.09 -14.86 -12.47
CA LEU A 167 22.14 -14.54 -11.50
C LEU A 167 23.29 -15.55 -11.61
N LEU A 168 23.00 -16.84 -11.82
CA LEU A 168 24.02 -17.86 -12.04
C LEU A 168 24.80 -17.59 -13.33
N LEU A 169 24.11 -17.20 -14.41
CA LEU A 169 24.76 -16.77 -15.66
C LEU A 169 25.69 -15.56 -15.43
N LEU A 170 25.24 -14.57 -14.65
CA LEU A 170 26.04 -13.40 -14.30
C LEU A 170 27.29 -13.78 -13.51
N LEU A 171 27.13 -14.58 -12.45
CA LEU A 171 28.26 -15.02 -11.63
C LEU A 171 29.24 -15.89 -12.44
N PHE A 172 28.74 -16.65 -13.41
CA PHE A 172 29.57 -17.44 -14.31
C PHE A 172 30.47 -16.56 -15.19
N PHE A 173 29.92 -15.54 -15.85
CA PHE A 173 30.74 -14.59 -16.63
C PHE A 173 31.72 -13.81 -15.75
N MET A 174 31.30 -13.42 -14.55
CA MET A 174 32.15 -12.68 -13.62
C MET A 174 33.37 -13.51 -13.21
N VAL A 175 33.19 -14.82 -12.97
CA VAL A 175 34.30 -15.74 -12.68
C VAL A 175 35.25 -15.87 -13.88
N ILE A 176 34.72 -15.96 -15.11
CA ILE A 176 35.56 -16.00 -16.33
C ILE A 176 36.41 -14.73 -16.44
N PHE A 177 35.79 -13.56 -16.30
CA PHE A 177 36.51 -12.28 -16.35
C PHE A 177 37.48 -12.12 -15.17
N ALA A 178 37.19 -12.66 -13.99
CA ALA A 178 38.12 -12.63 -12.87
C ALA A 178 39.35 -13.51 -13.11
N ILE A 179 39.19 -14.66 -13.76
CA ILE A 179 40.32 -15.51 -14.15
C ILE A 179 41.18 -14.80 -15.20
N LEU A 180 40.56 -14.19 -16.22
CA LEU A 180 41.28 -13.41 -17.23
C LEU A 180 41.96 -12.16 -16.65
N GLY A 181 41.30 -11.52 -15.69
CA GLY A 181 41.74 -10.30 -15.02
C GLY A 181 42.80 -10.52 -13.93
N LYS A 182 43.16 -11.76 -13.60
CA LYS A 182 44.14 -12.09 -12.55
C LYS A 182 45.47 -11.34 -12.72
N ASN A 183 45.89 -11.08 -13.95
CA ASN A 183 47.11 -10.32 -14.26
C ASN A 183 47.06 -8.86 -13.79
N TYR A 184 45.88 -8.27 -13.62
CA TYR A 184 45.70 -6.89 -13.16
C TYR A 184 45.57 -6.80 -11.63
N PHE A 185 45.00 -7.82 -10.97
CA PHE A 185 44.59 -7.77 -9.56
C PHE A 185 45.44 -8.61 -8.60
N ASN A 186 46.51 -9.25 -9.09
CA ASN A 186 47.45 -10.12 -8.38
C ASN A 186 46.85 -11.43 -7.83
N THR A 187 45.72 -11.36 -7.11
CA THR A 187 45.03 -12.52 -6.51
C THR A 187 43.64 -12.72 -7.14
N LEU A 188 43.19 -13.97 -7.19
CA LEU A 188 41.88 -14.32 -7.73
C LEU A 188 40.75 -13.72 -6.88
N GLU A 189 40.90 -13.72 -5.55
CA GLU A 189 39.92 -13.15 -4.64
C GLU A 189 39.75 -11.64 -4.86
N ASN A 190 40.85 -10.88 -4.93
CA ASN A 190 40.79 -9.45 -5.17
C ASN A 190 40.20 -9.15 -6.55
N SER A 191 40.49 -9.99 -7.55
CA SER A 191 39.87 -9.86 -8.88
C SER A 191 38.36 -10.07 -8.81
N LEU A 192 37.88 -11.11 -8.14
CA LEU A 192 36.44 -11.39 -7.99
C LEU A 192 35.72 -10.26 -7.26
N VAL A 193 36.27 -9.81 -6.13
CA VAL A 193 35.67 -8.71 -5.34
C VAL A 193 35.69 -7.40 -6.12
N SER A 194 36.81 -7.06 -6.76
CA SER A 194 36.93 -5.80 -7.52
C SER A 194 36.00 -5.77 -8.73
N LEU A 195 35.83 -6.90 -9.42
CA LEU A 195 34.89 -7.01 -10.53
C LEU A 195 33.43 -7.00 -10.05
N PHE A 196 33.11 -7.66 -8.93
CA PHE A 196 31.78 -7.55 -8.33
C PHE A 196 31.43 -6.10 -7.95
N VAL A 197 32.39 -5.32 -7.41
CA VAL A 197 32.19 -3.89 -7.14
C VAL A 197 32.09 -3.07 -8.43
N LEU A 198 32.84 -3.46 -9.48
CA LEU A 198 32.76 -2.82 -10.79
C LEU A 198 31.44 -3.09 -11.51
N LEU A 199 30.81 -4.25 -11.29
CA LEU A 199 29.46 -4.56 -11.77
C LEU A 199 28.46 -3.51 -11.29
N THR A 200 28.66 -2.98 -10.08
CA THR A 200 27.82 -1.92 -9.53
C THR A 200 28.29 -0.52 -9.90
N THR A 201 29.37 -0.39 -10.68
CA THR A 201 30.04 0.87 -11.07
C THR A 201 30.52 1.74 -9.90
N ALA A 202 30.68 1.17 -8.70
CA ALA A 202 30.99 1.95 -7.49
C ALA A 202 32.47 2.36 -7.37
N ASN A 203 33.37 1.67 -8.07
CA ASN A 203 34.82 1.90 -8.06
C ASN A 203 35.38 2.25 -9.45
N PHE A 204 34.53 2.63 -10.40
CA PHE A 204 34.97 3.14 -11.70
C PHE A 204 35.09 4.68 -11.62
N PRO A 205 36.23 5.29 -12.01
CA PRO A 205 37.33 4.75 -12.83
C PRO A 205 38.50 4.11 -12.05
N ASP A 206 38.53 4.21 -10.72
CA ASP A 206 39.71 3.91 -9.89
C ASP A 206 40.28 2.50 -10.09
N VAL A 207 39.42 1.49 -10.27
CA VAL A 207 39.83 0.10 -10.51
C VAL A 207 40.60 -0.11 -11.83
N MET A 208 40.35 0.73 -12.84
CA MET A 208 40.98 0.65 -14.16
C MET A 208 42.31 1.41 -14.23
N MET A 209 42.43 2.51 -13.49
CA MET A 209 43.54 3.46 -13.64
C MET A 209 44.95 2.84 -13.53
N PRO A 210 45.24 1.92 -12.58
CA PRO A 210 46.56 1.30 -12.49
C PRO A 210 46.93 0.41 -13.70
N ALA A 211 45.94 -0.21 -14.35
CA ALA A 211 46.16 -1.02 -15.54
C ALA A 211 46.25 -0.14 -16.81
N TYR A 212 45.46 0.93 -16.85
CA TYR A 212 45.43 1.89 -17.95
C TYR A 212 46.71 2.73 -18.04
N SER A 213 47.31 3.10 -16.90
CA SER A 213 48.58 3.83 -16.88
C SER A 213 49.75 3.00 -17.40
N LYS A 214 49.71 1.67 -17.25
CA LYS A 214 50.71 0.74 -17.79
C LYS A 214 50.53 0.48 -19.29
N ASN A 215 49.28 0.30 -19.74
CA ASN A 215 48.95 0.10 -21.13
C ASN A 215 47.56 0.66 -21.44
N SER A 216 47.48 1.58 -22.40
CA SER A 216 46.21 2.20 -22.80
C SER A 216 45.20 1.18 -23.32
N TRP A 217 45.65 0.07 -23.92
CA TRP A 217 44.77 -1.00 -24.40
C TRP A 217 44.08 -1.81 -23.29
N SER A 218 44.53 -1.69 -22.03
CA SER A 218 43.88 -2.35 -20.89
C SER A 218 42.43 -1.86 -20.70
N CYS A 219 42.06 -0.68 -21.22
CA CYS A 219 40.69 -0.18 -21.15
C CYS A 219 39.68 -1.10 -21.86
N VAL A 220 40.11 -1.83 -22.90
CA VAL A 220 39.24 -2.73 -23.68
C VAL A 220 38.66 -3.82 -22.79
N PHE A 221 39.46 -4.37 -21.86
CA PHE A 221 38.99 -5.37 -20.90
C PHE A 221 37.80 -4.85 -20.07
N PHE A 222 37.93 -3.65 -19.49
CA PHE A 222 36.89 -3.05 -18.65
C PHE A 222 35.67 -2.61 -19.45
N ILE A 223 35.85 -2.09 -20.67
CA ILE A 223 34.74 -1.70 -21.55
C ILE A 223 33.94 -2.93 -21.98
N VAL A 224 34.60 -4.03 -22.36
CA VAL A 224 33.94 -5.28 -22.74
C VAL A 224 33.21 -5.88 -21.54
N TYR A 225 33.84 -5.90 -20.36
CA TYR A 225 33.22 -6.35 -19.11
C TYR A 225 31.93 -5.58 -18.81
N LEU A 226 31.98 -4.24 -18.78
CA LEU A 226 30.79 -3.41 -18.51
C LEU A 226 29.72 -3.55 -19.59
N SER A 227 30.11 -3.72 -20.85
CA SER A 227 29.14 -3.91 -21.95
C SER A 227 28.36 -5.21 -21.80
N ILE A 228 29.04 -6.31 -21.47
CA ILE A 228 28.42 -7.62 -21.33
C ILE A 228 27.69 -7.74 -19.99
N GLU A 229 28.36 -7.47 -18.87
CA GLU A 229 27.78 -7.75 -17.56
C GLU A 229 26.77 -6.70 -17.10
N LEU A 230 27.13 -5.41 -17.19
CA LEU A 230 26.27 -4.34 -16.72
C LEU A 230 25.16 -4.01 -17.73
N TYR A 231 25.49 -3.73 -18.98
CA TYR A 231 24.47 -3.24 -19.92
C TYR A 231 23.60 -4.36 -20.51
N PHE A 232 24.16 -5.55 -20.73
CA PHE A 232 23.39 -6.67 -21.28
C PHE A 232 22.79 -7.55 -20.18
N ILE A 233 23.62 -8.23 -19.37
CA ILE A 233 23.13 -9.24 -18.41
C ILE A 233 22.31 -8.61 -17.28
N MET A 234 22.78 -7.53 -16.64
CA MET A 234 22.02 -6.90 -15.54
C MET A 234 20.69 -6.30 -16.02
N ASN A 235 20.63 -5.69 -17.20
CA ASN A 235 19.36 -5.18 -17.71
C ASN A 235 18.42 -6.32 -18.16
N LEU A 236 18.95 -7.42 -18.69
CA LEU A 236 18.16 -8.62 -18.98
C LEU A 236 17.56 -9.22 -17.69
N LEU A 237 18.35 -9.28 -16.62
CA LEU A 237 17.91 -9.71 -15.28
C LEU A 237 16.73 -8.87 -14.80
N LEU A 238 16.82 -7.54 -14.93
CA LEU A 238 15.74 -6.62 -14.58
C LEU A 238 14.47 -6.86 -15.40
N ALA A 239 14.60 -7.07 -16.71
CA ALA A 239 13.46 -7.33 -17.60
C ALA A 239 12.73 -8.63 -17.24
N VAL A 240 13.46 -9.73 -17.05
CA VAL A 240 12.86 -11.02 -16.70
C VAL A 240 12.17 -10.98 -15.33
N VAL A 241 12.75 -10.28 -14.36
CA VAL A 241 12.11 -10.07 -13.05
C VAL A 241 10.80 -9.29 -13.20
N PHE A 242 10.77 -8.27 -14.05
CA PHE A 242 9.57 -7.48 -14.29
C PHE A 242 8.45 -8.30 -14.93
N ASP A 243 8.76 -9.05 -15.99
CA ASP A 243 7.76 -9.84 -16.72
C ASP A 243 7.18 -10.95 -15.84
N THR A 244 8.04 -11.71 -15.14
CA THR A 244 7.60 -12.78 -14.23
C THR A 244 6.78 -12.23 -13.06
N PHE A 245 7.11 -11.05 -12.55
CA PHE A 245 6.34 -10.39 -11.52
C PHE A 245 4.94 -9.99 -12.01
N ASN A 246 4.85 -9.40 -13.21
CA ASN A 246 3.57 -9.01 -13.81
C ASN A 246 2.67 -10.23 -14.07
N ASP A 247 3.24 -11.33 -14.54
CA ASP A 247 2.51 -12.60 -14.72
C ASP A 247 1.95 -13.13 -13.40
N VAL A 248 2.76 -13.11 -12.32
CA VAL A 248 2.30 -13.50 -10.99
C VAL A 248 1.19 -12.57 -10.49
N GLU A 249 1.28 -11.27 -10.74
CA GLU A 249 0.23 -10.30 -10.38
C GLU A 249 -1.07 -10.56 -11.15
N LYS A 250 -0.99 -10.81 -12.45
CA LYS A 250 -2.10 -11.16 -13.33
C LYS A 250 -2.80 -12.44 -12.87
N MET A 251 -2.06 -13.53 -12.66
CA MET A 251 -2.62 -14.80 -12.18
C MET A 251 -3.26 -14.66 -10.80
N LYS A 252 -2.67 -13.82 -9.93
CA LYS A 252 -3.25 -13.55 -8.62
C LYS A 252 -4.55 -12.76 -8.71
N PHE A 253 -4.62 -11.79 -9.62
CA PHE A 253 -5.83 -11.03 -9.90
C PHE A 253 -6.94 -11.93 -10.45
N LYS A 254 -6.64 -12.78 -11.44
CA LYS A 254 -7.55 -13.83 -11.96
C LYS A 254 -8.13 -14.67 -10.81
N SER A 255 -7.26 -15.25 -9.98
CA SER A 255 -7.68 -16.08 -8.83
C SER A 255 -8.60 -15.33 -7.85
N LEU A 256 -8.31 -14.05 -7.53
CA LEU A 256 -9.12 -13.25 -6.61
C LEU A 256 -10.48 -12.90 -7.21
N LEU A 257 -10.52 -12.58 -8.50
CA LEU A 257 -11.74 -12.24 -9.23
C LEU A 257 -12.67 -13.46 -9.34
N LEU A 258 -12.13 -14.63 -9.67
CA LEU A 258 -12.87 -15.89 -9.69
C LEU A 258 -13.36 -16.30 -8.29
N HIS A 259 -12.55 -16.11 -7.24
CA HIS A 259 -12.97 -16.38 -5.87
C HIS A 259 -14.14 -15.49 -5.42
N LYS A 260 -14.12 -14.20 -5.78
CA LYS A 260 -15.25 -13.29 -5.54
C LYS A 260 -16.50 -13.73 -6.29
N ARG A 261 -16.35 -14.19 -7.54
CA ARG A 261 -17.48 -14.70 -8.33
C ARG A 261 -18.09 -15.95 -7.69
N SER A 262 -17.26 -16.90 -7.29
CA SER A 262 -17.69 -18.09 -6.53
C SER A 262 -18.40 -17.72 -5.21
N ALA A 263 -17.94 -16.69 -4.50
CA ALA A 263 -18.61 -16.18 -3.30
C ALA A 263 -20.03 -15.67 -3.61
N ILE A 264 -20.17 -14.96 -4.74
CA ILE A 264 -21.45 -14.43 -5.20
C ILE A 264 -22.38 -15.58 -5.58
N ASP A 265 -21.90 -16.59 -6.31
CA ASP A 265 -22.68 -17.76 -6.71
C ASP A 265 -23.23 -18.49 -5.48
N HIS A 266 -22.37 -18.83 -4.51
CA HIS A 266 -22.79 -19.46 -3.25
C HIS A 266 -23.77 -18.59 -2.46
N ALA A 267 -23.51 -17.28 -2.37
CA ALA A 267 -24.38 -16.36 -1.67
C ALA A 267 -25.75 -16.24 -2.36
N PHE A 268 -25.80 -16.25 -3.68
CA PHE A 268 -27.04 -16.22 -4.46
C PHE A 268 -27.86 -17.49 -4.21
N GLN A 269 -27.23 -18.67 -4.31
CA GLN A 269 -27.85 -19.96 -4.02
C GLN A 269 -28.44 -20.02 -2.60
N LEU A 270 -27.78 -19.43 -1.60
CA LEU A 270 -28.26 -19.39 -0.21
C LEU A 270 -29.41 -18.41 0.04
N LEU A 271 -29.55 -17.37 -0.79
CA LEU A 271 -30.59 -16.35 -0.68
C LEU A 271 -31.87 -16.73 -1.40
N VAL A 272 -31.74 -17.39 -2.54
CA VAL A 272 -32.87 -17.87 -3.33
C VAL A 272 -33.67 -18.88 -2.51
N SER A 273 -34.97 -18.70 -2.45
CA SER A 273 -35.87 -19.60 -1.71
C SER A 273 -36.07 -20.89 -2.51
N ARG A 274 -36.13 -22.04 -1.83
CA ARG A 274 -36.54 -23.32 -2.46
C ARG A 274 -37.89 -23.23 -3.19
N GLN A 275 -38.75 -22.28 -2.82
CA GLN A 275 -40.08 -22.08 -3.41
C GLN A 275 -40.10 -21.12 -4.61
N ARG A 276 -39.04 -20.31 -4.84
CA ARG A 276 -38.95 -19.37 -5.98
C ARG A 276 -37.49 -19.25 -6.45
N PRO A 277 -37.06 -20.08 -7.42
CA PRO A 277 -35.67 -20.10 -7.88
C PRO A 277 -35.26 -18.89 -8.74
N MET A 278 -36.22 -18.06 -9.16
CA MET A 278 -36.04 -17.09 -10.26
C MET A 278 -35.33 -15.78 -9.88
N GLY A 279 -35.05 -15.51 -8.59
CA GLY A 279 -34.30 -14.30 -8.22
C GLY A 279 -34.35 -13.90 -6.75
N VAL A 280 -33.60 -12.85 -6.41
CA VAL A 280 -33.52 -12.29 -5.04
C VAL A 280 -34.48 -11.12 -4.90
N SER A 281 -35.41 -11.21 -3.94
CA SER A 281 -36.35 -10.13 -3.60
C SER A 281 -35.72 -9.05 -2.72
N LEU A 282 -36.30 -7.85 -2.72
CA LEU A 282 -35.88 -6.74 -1.84
C LEU A 282 -35.85 -7.15 -0.36
N LYS A 283 -36.77 -8.01 0.11
CA LYS A 283 -36.80 -8.52 1.50
C LYS A 283 -35.60 -9.41 1.85
N GLN A 284 -35.15 -10.25 0.92
CA GLN A 284 -33.96 -11.07 1.10
C GLN A 284 -32.70 -10.21 1.06
N PHE A 285 -32.63 -9.27 0.11
CA PHE A 285 -31.52 -8.33 -0.03
C PHE A 285 -31.38 -7.41 1.19
N ASP A 286 -32.48 -6.87 1.71
CA ASP A 286 -32.49 -6.02 2.89
C ASP A 286 -31.95 -6.76 4.12
N GLY A 287 -32.40 -8.01 4.32
CA GLY A 287 -31.95 -8.85 5.43
C GLY A 287 -30.45 -9.16 5.37
N LEU A 288 -29.92 -9.35 4.17
CA LEU A 288 -28.48 -9.51 3.94
C LEU A 288 -27.71 -8.22 4.22
N MET A 289 -28.21 -7.08 3.76
CA MET A 289 -27.54 -5.79 3.94
C MET A 289 -27.42 -5.37 5.41
N ARG A 290 -28.38 -5.75 6.26
CA ARG A 290 -28.29 -5.49 7.70
C ARG A 290 -27.09 -6.18 8.37
N PHE A 291 -26.67 -7.32 7.84
CA PHE A 291 -25.50 -8.04 8.35
C PHE A 291 -24.21 -7.69 7.62
N TYR A 292 -24.29 -7.52 6.29
CA TYR A 292 -23.13 -7.15 5.50
C TYR A 292 -22.70 -5.69 5.73
N ARG A 293 -23.62 -4.74 5.88
CA ARG A 293 -23.32 -3.34 6.24
C ARG A 293 -24.34 -2.78 7.24
N PRO A 294 -24.16 -3.02 8.55
CA PRO A 294 -25.15 -2.66 9.57
C PRO A 294 -25.38 -1.14 9.71
N ARG A 295 -24.38 -0.32 9.38
CA ARG A 295 -24.47 1.15 9.48
C ARG A 295 -25.19 1.83 8.30
N MET A 296 -25.68 1.05 7.33
CA MET A 296 -26.30 1.59 6.11
C MET A 296 -27.78 1.93 6.34
N SER A 297 -28.20 3.13 5.90
CA SER A 297 -29.60 3.58 6.05
C SER A 297 -30.57 2.75 5.19
N ALA A 298 -31.86 2.75 5.52
CA ALA A 298 -32.87 2.05 4.71
C ALA A 298 -32.99 2.64 3.29
N ARG A 299 -32.92 3.97 3.16
CA ARG A 299 -32.83 4.66 1.88
C ARG A 299 -31.67 4.15 1.03
N ASP A 300 -30.46 4.09 1.59
CA ASP A 300 -29.28 3.70 0.81
C ASP A 300 -29.33 2.21 0.42
N ARG A 301 -29.90 1.34 1.27
CA ARG A 301 -30.15 -0.08 0.93
C ARG A 301 -31.13 -0.23 -0.23
N PHE A 302 -32.18 0.58 -0.26
CA PHE A 302 -33.11 0.62 -1.39
C PHE A 302 -32.44 1.14 -2.67
N LEU A 303 -31.67 2.23 -2.60
CA LEU A 303 -30.94 2.79 -3.73
C LEU A 303 -29.93 1.79 -4.32
N THR A 304 -29.21 1.05 -3.46
CA THR A 304 -28.30 0.00 -3.94
C THR A 304 -29.03 -1.15 -4.62
N TYR A 305 -30.19 -1.58 -4.12
CA TYR A 305 -31.02 -2.58 -4.80
C TYR A 305 -31.46 -2.10 -6.18
N LYS A 306 -31.94 -0.86 -6.29
CA LYS A 306 -32.37 -0.27 -7.57
C LYS A 306 -31.20 -0.10 -8.55
N ALA A 307 -30.02 0.28 -8.06
CA ALA A 307 -28.80 0.41 -8.86
C ALA A 307 -28.26 -0.95 -9.37
N LEU A 308 -28.49 -2.02 -8.62
CA LEU A 308 -28.17 -3.40 -9.03
C LEU A 308 -29.12 -3.90 -10.13
N ASN A 309 -30.37 -3.43 -10.12
CA ASN A 309 -31.42 -3.89 -11.03
C ASN A 309 -31.33 -3.20 -12.39
N THR A 310 -30.37 -3.61 -13.23
CA THR A 310 -30.26 -3.11 -14.60
C THR A 310 -31.35 -3.63 -15.53
N SER A 311 -31.96 -4.77 -15.22
CA SER A 311 -33.00 -5.41 -16.02
C SER A 311 -34.41 -4.83 -15.82
N GLY A 312 -34.61 -4.00 -14.77
CA GLY A 312 -35.94 -3.46 -14.42
C GLY A 312 -36.93 -4.50 -13.89
N ALA A 313 -36.49 -5.74 -13.66
CA ALA A 313 -37.32 -6.83 -13.17
C ALA A 313 -37.67 -6.67 -11.68
N PRO A 314 -38.79 -7.23 -11.18
CA PRO A 314 -39.13 -7.16 -9.76
C PRO A 314 -38.14 -7.91 -8.84
N MET A 315 -37.29 -8.78 -9.40
CA MET A 315 -36.29 -9.58 -8.68
C MET A 315 -34.92 -9.47 -9.35
N LEU A 316 -33.84 -9.58 -8.57
CA LEU A 316 -32.47 -9.57 -9.09
C LEU A 316 -32.08 -10.93 -9.69
N SER A 317 -31.63 -10.91 -10.95
CA SER A 317 -31.01 -12.05 -11.63
C SER A 317 -29.57 -12.30 -11.16
N LEU A 318 -29.00 -13.48 -11.43
CA LEU A 318 -27.59 -13.76 -11.10
C LEU A 318 -26.62 -12.81 -11.82
N GLN A 319 -26.92 -12.44 -13.07
CA GLN A 319 -26.10 -11.52 -13.86
C GLN A 319 -26.08 -10.11 -13.27
N ASP A 320 -27.24 -9.58 -12.87
CA ASP A 320 -27.36 -8.32 -12.14
C ASP A 320 -26.58 -8.41 -10.81
N PHE A 321 -26.65 -9.59 -10.17
CA PHE A 321 -26.03 -9.85 -8.88
C PHE A 321 -24.49 -9.92 -8.91
N TYR A 322 -23.86 -10.16 -10.06
CA TYR A 322 -22.39 -10.12 -10.17
C TYR A 322 -21.80 -8.73 -9.93
N LYS A 323 -22.56 -7.66 -10.20
CA LYS A 323 -22.14 -6.26 -9.93
C LYS A 323 -22.23 -5.88 -8.46
N PHE A 324 -22.54 -6.83 -7.56
CA PHE A 324 -22.73 -6.59 -6.14
C PHE A 324 -21.58 -5.83 -5.46
N TYR A 325 -20.33 -6.25 -5.65
CA TYR A 325 -19.19 -5.59 -5.00
C TYR A 325 -18.93 -4.17 -5.52
N GLU A 326 -19.32 -3.88 -6.76
CA GLU A 326 -19.17 -2.54 -7.36
C GLU A 326 -20.20 -1.56 -6.81
N VAL A 327 -21.47 -2.00 -6.74
CA VAL A 327 -22.60 -1.15 -6.36
C VAL A 327 -22.68 -0.93 -4.85
N THR A 328 -22.34 -1.94 -4.04
CA THR A 328 -22.36 -1.81 -2.58
C THR A 328 -21.32 -0.83 -2.03
N GLY A 329 -20.28 -0.53 -2.79
CA GLY A 329 -19.26 0.48 -2.45
C GLY A 329 -19.73 1.93 -2.60
N LEU A 330 -20.88 2.18 -3.23
CA LEU A 330 -21.36 3.53 -3.53
C LEU A 330 -21.84 4.28 -2.28
N LYS A 331 -21.44 5.55 -2.18
CA LYS A 331 -22.02 6.50 -1.22
C LYS A 331 -23.07 7.35 -1.92
N TRP A 332 -24.30 7.23 -1.47
CA TRP A 332 -25.45 7.94 -2.04
C TRP A 332 -25.57 9.35 -1.48
N LYS A 333 -25.70 10.32 -2.38
CA LYS A 333 -26.06 11.71 -2.04
C LYS A 333 -27.19 12.15 -2.96
N ALA A 334 -28.17 12.85 -2.39
CA ALA A 334 -29.19 13.52 -3.20
C ALA A 334 -28.50 14.61 -4.05
N ARG A 335 -28.92 14.76 -5.30
CA ARG A 335 -28.49 15.89 -6.14
C ARG A 335 -29.15 17.16 -5.60
N ARG A 336 -28.44 17.88 -4.72
CA ARG A 336 -28.91 19.18 -4.20
C ARG A 336 -28.53 20.29 -5.18
N SER A 337 -29.53 20.97 -5.75
CA SER A 337 -29.35 22.20 -6.51
C SER A 337 -29.42 23.40 -5.54
N GLY A 338 -28.27 23.81 -5.00
CA GLY A 338 -28.09 25.22 -4.61
C GLY A 338 -28.42 25.68 -3.19
N GLU A 339 -28.35 24.85 -2.14
CA GLU A 339 -28.41 25.36 -0.76
C GLU A 339 -27.02 25.89 -0.34
N HIS A 340 -26.92 27.19 -0.07
CA HIS A 340 -25.70 27.81 0.45
C HIS A 340 -25.66 27.64 1.98
N TRP A 341 -24.49 27.47 2.60
CA TRP A 341 -24.39 27.29 4.07
C TRP A 341 -24.95 28.49 4.88
N PHE A 342 -25.23 29.60 4.20
CA PHE A 342 -25.74 30.83 4.79
C PHE A 342 -27.26 30.86 4.97
N ASP A 343 -28.00 29.89 4.41
CA ASP A 343 -29.47 29.86 4.47
C ASP A 343 -29.99 29.58 5.90
N ASP A 344 -29.13 29.06 6.79
CA ASP A 344 -29.42 28.80 8.22
C ASP A 344 -29.03 29.97 9.15
N LEU A 345 -28.45 31.07 8.64
CA LEU A 345 -28.04 32.21 9.48
C LEU A 345 -29.16 33.24 9.69
N PRO A 346 -29.25 33.87 10.87
CA PRO A 346 -30.20 34.95 11.13
C PRO A 346 -30.01 36.11 10.12
N HIS A 347 -31.11 36.78 9.78
CA HIS A 347 -31.18 37.80 8.69
C HIS A 347 -30.06 38.86 8.73
N THR A 348 -29.55 39.23 9.90
CA THR A 348 -28.44 40.19 10.08
C THR A 348 -27.08 39.64 9.63
N ALA A 349 -26.77 38.38 9.95
CA ALA A 349 -25.54 37.75 9.48
C ALA A 349 -25.63 37.39 7.99
N PHE A 350 -26.83 37.02 7.52
CA PHE A 350 -27.13 36.83 6.10
C PHE A 350 -26.88 38.11 5.29
N LEU A 351 -27.22 39.30 5.80
CA LEU A 351 -26.96 40.60 5.15
C LEU A 351 -25.47 40.96 5.09
N ILE A 352 -24.69 40.66 6.13
CA ILE A 352 -23.23 40.89 6.15
C ILE A 352 -22.52 39.99 5.13
N PHE A 353 -22.93 38.72 5.04
CA PHE A 353 -22.38 37.77 4.07
C PHE A 353 -22.89 37.98 2.63
N LYS A 354 -24.13 38.46 2.45
CA LYS A 354 -24.69 38.86 1.15
C LYS A 354 -24.22 40.25 0.68
N GLY A 355 -23.51 41.00 1.53
CA GLY A 355 -22.94 42.28 1.15
C GLY A 355 -22.15 42.15 -0.15
N LYS A 356 -22.50 42.96 -1.17
CA LYS A 356 -21.85 43.00 -2.49
C LYS A 356 -20.31 43.03 -2.39
N PHE A 357 -19.79 43.59 -1.29
CA PHE A 357 -18.37 43.69 -0.97
C PHE A 357 -17.70 42.35 -0.64
N SER A 358 -18.27 41.54 0.27
CA SER A 358 -17.71 40.23 0.64
C SER A 358 -17.80 39.23 -0.51
N PHE A 359 -18.91 39.25 -1.24
CA PHE A 359 -19.12 38.41 -2.42
C PHE A 359 -18.18 38.79 -3.58
N SER A 360 -17.93 40.09 -3.79
CA SER A 360 -16.97 40.58 -4.78
C SER A 360 -15.52 40.21 -4.41
N LEU A 361 -15.13 40.33 -3.13
CA LEU A 361 -13.82 39.89 -2.65
C LEU A 361 -13.62 38.38 -2.83
N PHE A 362 -14.64 37.58 -2.53
CA PHE A 362 -14.62 36.14 -2.77
C PHE A 362 -14.42 35.80 -4.26
N PHE A 363 -15.16 36.45 -5.16
CA PHE A 363 -14.98 36.28 -6.61
C PHE A 363 -13.60 36.72 -7.09
N CYS A 364 -13.06 37.80 -6.51
CA CYS A 364 -11.71 38.30 -6.79
C CYS A 364 -10.63 37.28 -6.35
N CYS A 365 -10.74 36.75 -5.12
CA CYS A 365 -9.83 35.72 -4.60
C CYS A 365 -9.90 34.39 -5.35
N GLN A 366 -11.04 34.08 -5.98
CA GLN A 366 -11.22 32.89 -6.81
C GLN A 366 -10.76 33.09 -8.27
N SER A 367 -10.48 34.33 -8.68
CA SER A 367 -10.03 34.62 -10.03
C SER A 367 -8.67 33.97 -10.31
N LYS A 368 -8.52 33.39 -11.52
CA LYS A 368 -7.23 32.84 -11.97
C LYS A 368 -6.15 33.93 -11.96
N ALA A 369 -6.51 35.17 -12.30
CA ALA A 369 -5.61 36.32 -12.30
C ALA A 369 -5.00 36.61 -10.92
N PHE A 370 -5.81 36.56 -9.85
CA PHE A 370 -5.32 36.73 -8.48
C PHE A 370 -4.35 35.62 -8.07
N GLN A 371 -4.65 34.36 -8.41
CA GLN A 371 -3.74 33.24 -8.16
C GLN A 371 -2.41 33.38 -8.91
N TYR A 372 -2.45 33.80 -10.18
CA TYR A 372 -1.24 34.10 -10.96
C TYR A 372 -0.45 35.28 -10.39
N ALA A 373 -1.12 36.35 -9.96
CA ALA A 373 -0.48 37.50 -9.35
C ALA A 373 0.23 37.12 -8.04
N MET A 374 -0.43 36.34 -7.18
CA MET A 374 0.17 35.82 -5.95
C MET A 374 1.38 34.93 -6.20
N CYS A 375 1.28 34.02 -7.17
CA CYS A 375 2.41 33.20 -7.59
C CYS A 375 3.58 34.02 -8.13
N LYS A 376 3.31 35.05 -8.95
CA LYS A 376 4.35 35.94 -9.47
C LYS A 376 5.05 36.70 -8.35
N CYS A 377 4.29 37.25 -7.40
CA CYS A 377 4.83 37.93 -6.23
C CYS A 377 5.63 37.00 -5.30
N MET A 378 5.22 35.73 -5.22
CA MET A 378 5.93 34.72 -4.46
C MET A 378 7.29 34.37 -5.10
N CYS A 379 7.30 34.15 -6.42
CA CYS A 379 8.54 33.90 -7.17
C CYS A 379 9.50 35.09 -7.10
N SER A 380 9.00 36.34 -7.15
CA SER A 380 9.85 37.54 -7.07
C SER A 380 10.51 37.75 -5.70
N ASN A 381 9.97 37.16 -4.64
CA ASN A 381 10.56 37.22 -3.30
C ASN A 381 11.57 36.11 -2.99
N THR A 382 11.60 35.07 -3.82
CA THR A 382 12.48 33.91 -3.63
C THR A 382 13.99 34.23 -3.76
N PRO A 383 14.45 35.19 -4.59
CA PRO A 383 15.86 35.56 -4.65
C PRO A 383 16.44 36.10 -3.34
N GLY A 384 15.63 36.71 -2.47
CA GLY A 384 16.07 37.17 -1.14
C GLY A 384 16.16 36.05 -0.08
N VAL A 385 15.91 34.79 -0.48
CA VAL A 385 15.98 33.59 0.36
C VAL A 385 17.21 32.74 0.04
N LEU A 386 17.80 32.90 -1.16
CA LEU A 386 19.14 32.37 -1.39
C LEU A 386 20.13 33.21 -0.57
N PRO A 387 21.05 32.58 0.19
CA PRO A 387 22.17 33.30 0.77
C PRO A 387 22.85 34.08 -0.36
N SER A 388 23.09 35.37 -0.15
CA SER A 388 24.12 36.08 -0.90
C SER A 388 25.37 35.20 -0.91
N SER A 389 25.90 34.95 -2.11
CA SER A 389 27.04 34.10 -2.44
C SER A 389 28.11 33.95 -1.33
N PRO A 390 28.69 32.75 -1.15
CA PRO A 390 29.60 32.38 -0.04
C PRO A 390 31.02 33.00 -0.14
N LEU A 391 31.18 34.14 -0.80
CA LEU A 391 32.50 34.73 -1.09
C LEU A 391 33.11 35.54 0.07
N ALA A 392 32.39 35.71 1.18
CA ALA A 392 32.94 36.28 2.41
C ALA A 392 32.49 35.46 3.61
N GLY A 393 33.45 34.91 4.35
CA GLY A 393 33.25 33.88 5.37
C GLY A 393 32.20 34.20 6.44
N GLY A 394 31.40 33.17 6.75
CA GLY A 394 30.42 33.17 7.83
C GLY A 394 28.98 33.21 7.31
N PHE A 395 28.29 32.06 7.31
CA PHE A 395 26.84 31.98 7.17
C PHE A 395 26.19 32.65 8.39
N SER A 396 26.13 33.98 8.42
CA SER A 396 25.28 34.70 9.35
C SER A 396 23.86 34.56 8.84
N TRP A 397 23.16 33.51 9.27
CA TRP A 397 21.70 33.45 9.15
C TRP A 397 21.17 34.65 9.92
N SER A 398 20.86 35.74 9.23
CA SER A 398 20.23 36.88 9.88
C SER A 398 18.94 36.36 10.52
N LYS A 399 18.89 36.37 11.87
CA LYS A 399 17.69 36.02 12.66
C LYS A 399 16.47 36.90 12.33
N LEU A 400 16.69 37.97 11.57
CA LEU A 400 15.68 38.89 11.09
C LEU A 400 14.84 38.24 10.00
N VAL A 401 13.57 38.00 10.32
CA VAL A 401 12.55 37.64 9.35
C VAL A 401 12.34 38.81 8.39
N PRO A 402 12.44 38.60 7.06
CA PRO A 402 12.15 39.66 6.10
C PRO A 402 10.72 40.18 6.27
N TRP A 403 10.53 41.50 6.33
CA TRP A 403 9.20 42.14 6.36
C TRP A 403 8.30 41.65 5.23
N SER A 404 8.89 41.38 4.07
CA SER A 404 8.20 40.80 2.93
C SER A 404 7.49 39.49 3.30
N TYR A 405 8.14 38.58 4.03
CA TYR A 405 7.53 37.31 4.45
C TYR A 405 6.28 37.52 5.31
N ILE A 406 6.31 38.48 6.24
CA ILE A 406 5.17 38.81 7.09
C ILE A 406 4.00 39.31 6.22
N VAL A 407 4.27 40.18 5.25
CA VAL A 407 3.26 40.69 4.31
C VAL A 407 2.64 39.57 3.47
N PHE A 408 3.43 38.62 2.95
CA PHE A 408 2.87 37.51 2.18
C PHE A 408 2.07 36.54 3.04
N LEU A 409 2.54 36.26 4.26
CA LEU A 409 1.82 35.40 5.20
C LEU A 409 0.46 35.99 5.59
N THR A 410 0.37 37.31 5.80
CA THR A 410 -0.91 37.97 6.10
C THR A 410 -1.86 37.93 4.90
N ILE A 411 -1.36 38.16 3.68
CA ILE A 411 -2.18 38.04 2.46
C ILE A 411 -2.74 36.62 2.32
N TYR A 412 -1.92 35.59 2.52
CA TYR A 412 -2.38 34.19 2.47
C TYR A 412 -3.33 33.84 3.61
N GLY A 413 -3.13 34.41 4.81
CA GLY A 413 -4.07 34.27 5.92
C GLY A 413 -5.46 34.82 5.57
N VAL A 414 -5.50 36.03 5.00
CA VAL A 414 -6.74 36.67 4.55
C VAL A 414 -7.41 35.88 3.44
N GLU A 415 -6.66 35.40 2.46
CA GLU A 415 -7.18 34.54 1.37
C GLU A 415 -7.90 33.30 1.92
N VAL A 416 -7.27 32.60 2.87
CA VAL A 416 -7.82 31.39 3.48
C VAL A 416 -9.11 31.69 4.25
N LEU A 417 -9.12 32.77 5.04
CA LEU A 417 -10.31 33.21 5.79
C LEU A 417 -11.48 33.55 4.86
N LEU A 418 -11.22 34.26 3.75
CA LEU A 418 -12.24 34.60 2.75
C LEU A 418 -12.78 33.37 2.02
N LYS A 419 -11.93 32.39 1.71
CA LYS A 419 -12.37 31.15 1.06
C LYS A 419 -13.22 30.28 2.00
N ILE A 420 -12.83 30.16 3.26
CA ILE A 420 -13.61 29.42 4.28
C ILE A 420 -14.97 30.06 4.47
N SER A 421 -15.00 31.40 4.54
CA SER A 421 -16.24 32.12 4.73
C SER A 421 -17.16 32.00 3.52
N GLY A 422 -16.66 32.16 2.28
CA GLY A 422 -17.48 32.13 1.06
C GLY A 422 -17.94 30.74 0.58
N LEU A 423 -17.09 29.70 0.69
CA LEU A 423 -17.46 28.33 0.31
C LEU A 423 -18.18 27.57 1.43
N GLY A 424 -18.03 28.04 2.67
CA GLY A 424 -18.38 27.29 3.87
C GLY A 424 -17.28 26.28 4.26
N PRO A 425 -17.07 26.00 5.56
CA PRO A 425 -16.03 25.09 6.03
C PRO A 425 -16.11 23.69 5.42
N VAL A 426 -17.33 23.16 5.26
CA VAL A 426 -17.55 21.80 4.74
C VAL A 426 -17.11 21.67 3.28
N ALA A 427 -17.44 22.64 2.42
CA ALA A 427 -17.01 22.60 1.03
C ALA A 427 -15.52 22.96 0.89
N TYR A 428 -14.99 23.87 1.72
CA TYR A 428 -13.58 24.24 1.73
C TYR A 428 -12.68 23.04 2.05
N PHE A 429 -12.92 22.36 3.17
CA PHE A 429 -12.13 21.19 3.59
C PHE A 429 -12.39 19.92 2.77
N SER A 430 -13.42 19.92 1.90
CA SER A 430 -13.65 18.81 0.97
C SER A 430 -12.61 18.74 -0.16
N SER A 431 -11.96 19.86 -0.48
CA SER A 431 -10.90 19.93 -1.50
C SER A 431 -9.53 19.73 -0.86
N GLY A 432 -8.80 18.68 -1.27
CA GLY A 432 -7.46 18.39 -0.74
C GLY A 432 -6.46 19.52 -0.96
N TRP A 433 -6.60 20.28 -2.05
CA TRP A 433 -5.75 21.42 -2.33
C TRP A 433 -6.02 22.63 -1.42
N ASN A 434 -7.27 22.85 -1.02
CA ASN A 434 -7.61 23.89 -0.04
C ASN A 434 -7.14 23.47 1.36
N LEU A 435 -7.27 22.19 1.71
CA LEU A 435 -6.73 21.64 2.96
C LEU A 435 -5.21 21.83 3.04
N PHE A 436 -4.48 21.60 1.93
CA PHE A 436 -3.04 21.86 1.84
C PHE A 436 -2.70 23.35 2.01
N ASP A 437 -3.46 24.27 1.39
CA ASP A 437 -3.23 25.71 1.58
C ASP A 437 -3.42 26.13 3.03
N PHE A 438 -4.50 25.64 3.64
CA PHE A 438 -4.79 25.86 5.05
C PHE A 438 -3.66 25.33 5.94
N SER A 439 -3.22 24.07 5.75
CA SER A 439 -2.16 23.49 6.59
C SER A 439 -0.86 24.27 6.46
N VAL A 440 -0.43 24.60 5.24
CA VAL A 440 0.82 25.36 5.02
C VAL A 440 0.74 26.76 5.63
N THR A 441 -0.40 27.45 5.49
CA THR A 441 -0.60 28.78 6.09
C THR A 441 -0.60 28.69 7.63
N VAL A 442 -1.27 27.69 8.22
CA VAL A 442 -1.29 27.48 9.68
C VAL A 442 0.10 27.14 10.23
N PHE A 443 0.85 26.25 9.58
CA PHE A 443 2.23 25.95 9.97
C PHE A 443 3.11 27.20 9.88
N ALA A 444 2.96 28.02 8.84
CA ALA A 444 3.72 29.26 8.69
C ALA A 444 3.41 30.29 9.80
N PHE A 445 2.14 30.42 10.21
CA PHE A 445 1.76 31.23 11.38
C PHE A 445 2.31 30.66 12.68
N LEU A 446 2.25 29.34 12.88
CA LEU A 446 2.81 28.68 14.06
C LEU A 446 4.32 28.90 14.16
N GLY A 447 5.04 28.82 13.04
CA GLY A 447 6.47 29.12 12.97
C GLY A 447 6.79 30.58 13.31
N LEU A 448 5.99 31.53 12.80
CA LEU A 448 6.16 32.96 13.13
C LEU A 448 5.89 33.25 14.61
N ILE A 449 4.82 32.66 15.17
CA ILE A 449 4.47 32.80 16.59
C ILE A 449 5.55 32.17 17.47
N ALA A 450 6.03 30.96 17.14
CA ALA A 450 7.09 30.29 17.90
C ALA A 450 8.40 31.07 17.89
N LEU A 451 8.73 31.71 16.76
CA LEU A 451 9.88 32.61 16.67
C LEU A 451 9.70 33.88 17.52
N ALA A 452 8.49 34.45 17.56
CA ALA A 452 8.19 35.60 18.43
C ALA A 452 8.31 35.26 19.93
N PHE A 453 8.22 33.99 20.30
CA PHE A 453 8.46 33.47 21.65
C PHE A 453 9.91 32.96 21.88
N ASP A 454 10.85 33.33 21.00
CA ASP A 454 12.27 32.96 21.06
C ASP A 454 12.52 31.43 21.15
N LYS A 455 11.63 30.62 20.58
CA LYS A 455 11.81 29.17 20.51
C LYS A 455 12.69 28.82 19.30
N GLU A 456 14.01 28.95 19.47
CA GLU A 456 15.07 28.61 18.50
C GLU A 456 14.82 27.31 17.68
N PRO A 457 14.41 26.15 18.28
CA PRO A 457 14.22 24.93 17.50
C PRO A 457 13.04 24.97 16.52
N PHE A 458 12.18 25.99 16.52
CA PHE A 458 11.09 26.14 15.54
C PHE A 458 11.47 26.98 14.32
N TYR A 459 12.70 27.52 14.28
CA TYR A 459 13.19 28.30 13.13
C TYR A 459 13.16 27.50 11.82
N PHE A 460 13.27 26.17 11.86
CA PHE A 460 13.15 25.33 10.66
C PHE A 460 11.82 25.53 9.91
N ILE A 461 10.73 25.89 10.60
CA ILE A 461 9.43 26.16 9.96
C ILE A 461 9.55 27.39 9.04
N VAL A 462 10.35 28.38 9.43
CA VAL A 462 10.67 29.55 8.60
C VAL A 462 11.61 29.14 7.46
N ILE A 463 12.46 28.13 7.62
CA ILE A 463 13.26 27.59 6.50
C ILE A 463 12.36 26.89 5.47
N LEU A 464 11.25 26.26 5.88
CA LEU A 464 10.29 25.58 5.01
C LEU A 464 9.39 26.51 4.16
N ARG A 465 9.64 27.82 4.16
CA ARG A 465 8.97 28.82 3.29
C ARG A 465 8.83 28.41 1.81
N PRO A 466 9.83 27.78 1.16
CA PRO A 466 9.70 27.31 -0.22
C PRO A 466 8.59 26.28 -0.45
N LEU A 467 8.10 25.58 0.57
CA LEU A 467 6.96 24.65 0.42
C LEU A 467 5.69 25.35 -0.07
N GLN A 468 5.54 26.65 0.21
CA GLN A 468 4.45 27.46 -0.34
C GLN A 468 4.47 27.52 -1.88
N LEU A 469 5.63 27.29 -2.53
CA LEU A 469 5.76 27.28 -4.00
C LEU A 469 5.07 26.05 -4.60
N LEU A 470 4.83 24.99 -3.83
CA LEU A 470 4.06 23.83 -4.29
C LEU A 470 2.63 24.23 -4.72
N ARG A 471 2.14 25.40 -4.31
CA ARG A 471 0.88 25.98 -4.81
C ARG A 471 0.91 26.25 -6.32
N LEU A 472 2.08 26.55 -6.90
CA LEU A 472 2.26 26.73 -8.35
C LEU A 472 1.88 25.46 -9.13
N PHE A 473 2.10 24.27 -8.55
CA PHE A 473 1.79 23.01 -9.21
C PHE A 473 0.28 22.79 -9.40
N LYS A 474 -0.57 23.54 -8.68
CA LYS A 474 -2.02 23.54 -8.90
C LYS A 474 -2.42 24.14 -10.24
N ILE A 475 -1.62 25.07 -10.78
CA ILE A 475 -1.98 25.86 -11.96
C ILE A 475 -2.00 24.98 -13.22
N LYS A 476 -0.97 24.14 -13.39
CA LYS A 476 -0.86 23.25 -14.55
C LYS A 476 -1.60 21.95 -14.27
N GLN A 477 -2.59 21.63 -15.11
CA GLN A 477 -3.39 20.40 -14.99
C GLN A 477 -2.51 19.13 -14.95
N ARG A 478 -1.42 19.08 -15.72
CA ARG A 478 -0.50 17.94 -15.72
C ARG A 478 0.13 17.67 -14.35
N TYR A 479 0.59 18.70 -13.63
CA TYR A 479 1.18 18.52 -12.29
C TYR A 479 0.13 18.16 -11.25
N ARG A 480 -1.08 18.71 -11.38
CA ARG A 480 -2.22 18.33 -10.54
C ARG A 480 -2.52 16.84 -10.65
N ASN A 481 -2.65 16.33 -11.87
CA ASN A 481 -2.90 14.91 -12.12
C ASN A 481 -1.78 14.03 -11.53
N VAL A 482 -0.51 14.44 -11.64
CA VAL A 482 0.63 13.73 -11.05
C VAL A 482 0.56 13.68 -9.52
N LEU A 483 0.21 14.79 -8.87
CA LEU A 483 0.13 14.82 -7.39
C LEU A 483 -1.10 14.11 -6.85
N ASP A 484 -2.26 14.27 -7.51
CA ASP A 484 -3.48 13.57 -7.14
C ASP A 484 -3.28 12.04 -7.25
N THR A 485 -2.61 11.59 -8.32
CA THR A 485 -2.25 10.16 -8.48
C THR A 485 -1.21 9.69 -7.47
N MET A 486 -0.21 10.51 -7.14
CA MET A 486 0.77 10.19 -6.09
C MET A 486 0.11 9.97 -4.72
N PHE A 487 -0.77 10.88 -4.30
CA PHE A 487 -1.47 10.74 -3.02
C PHE A 487 -2.45 9.56 -2.99
N GLU A 488 -3.07 9.25 -4.12
CA GLU A 488 -3.93 8.08 -4.24
C GLU A 488 -3.13 6.77 -4.19
N LEU A 489 -1.92 6.74 -4.74
CA LEU A 489 -1.01 5.59 -4.71
C LEU A 489 -0.21 5.49 -3.40
N PHE A 490 -0.17 6.54 -2.58
CA PHE A 490 0.64 6.59 -1.36
C PHE A 490 0.41 5.41 -0.40
N PRO A 491 -0.83 4.98 -0.08
CA PRO A 491 -1.03 3.81 0.79
C PRO A 491 -0.41 2.52 0.23
N ARG A 492 -0.37 2.39 -1.11
CA ARG A 492 0.26 1.27 -1.81
C ARG A 492 1.78 1.37 -1.71
N MET A 493 2.35 2.55 -1.96
CA MET A 493 3.79 2.82 -1.81
C MET A 493 4.25 2.58 -0.37
N ALA A 494 3.48 3.02 0.63
CA ALA A 494 3.77 2.76 2.04
C ALA A 494 3.83 1.27 2.36
N SER A 495 2.97 0.44 1.76
CA SER A 495 3.02 -1.02 1.95
C SER A 495 4.26 -1.67 1.34
N LEU A 496 4.78 -1.13 0.23
CA LEU A 496 6.04 -1.56 -0.38
C LEU A 496 7.24 -1.09 0.44
N GLY A 497 7.25 0.18 0.87
CA GLY A 497 8.27 0.72 1.77
C GLY A 497 8.36 -0.07 3.08
N LEU A 498 7.21 -0.48 3.65
CA LEU A 498 7.20 -1.36 4.82
C LEU A 498 7.77 -2.76 4.51
N THR A 499 7.60 -3.27 3.29
CA THR A 499 8.23 -4.53 2.86
C THR A 499 9.76 -4.39 2.83
N LEU A 500 10.28 -3.27 2.33
CA LEU A 500 11.71 -2.95 2.35
C LEU A 500 12.25 -2.83 3.78
N ILE A 501 11.52 -2.13 4.67
CA ILE A 501 11.90 -2.00 6.09
C ILE A 501 11.98 -3.38 6.78
N ILE A 502 11.12 -4.34 6.41
CA ILE A 502 11.19 -5.71 6.94
C ILE A 502 12.49 -6.40 6.52
N PHE A 503 12.93 -6.24 5.28
CA PHE A 503 14.24 -6.75 4.85
C PHE A 503 15.37 -6.07 5.62
N TYR A 504 15.34 -4.73 5.76
CA TYR A 504 16.33 -4.00 6.54
C TYR A 504 16.37 -4.48 7.99
N TYR A 505 15.22 -4.75 8.61
CA TYR A 505 15.17 -5.27 9.98
C TYR A 505 15.94 -6.58 10.13
N SER A 506 15.71 -7.56 9.24
CA SER A 506 16.39 -8.85 9.31
C SER A 506 17.90 -8.71 9.11
N PHE A 507 18.35 -7.91 8.12
CA PHE A 507 19.77 -7.66 7.90
C PHE A 507 20.41 -6.84 9.03
N ALA A 508 19.73 -5.82 9.55
CA ALA A 508 20.25 -4.99 10.62
C ALA A 508 20.46 -5.79 11.90
N ILE A 509 19.53 -6.68 12.26
CA ILE A 509 19.72 -7.58 13.42
C ILE A 509 20.96 -8.45 13.22
N VAL A 510 21.11 -9.08 12.05
CA VAL A 510 22.29 -9.90 11.74
C VAL A 510 23.58 -9.05 11.80
N GLY A 511 23.57 -7.85 11.21
CA GLY A 511 24.70 -6.93 11.21
C GLY A 511 25.07 -6.42 12.60
N MET A 512 24.09 -6.14 13.46
CA MET A 512 24.33 -5.75 14.85
C MET A 512 24.99 -6.88 15.65
N GLU A 513 24.50 -8.12 15.53
CA GLU A 513 25.08 -9.24 16.27
C GLU A 513 26.54 -9.50 15.86
N PHE A 514 26.86 -9.39 14.57
CA PHE A 514 28.19 -9.72 14.06
C PHE A 514 29.17 -8.53 14.03
N PHE A 515 28.67 -7.30 13.87
CA PHE A 515 29.50 -6.11 13.59
C PHE A 515 29.30 -4.96 14.59
N ALA A 516 28.66 -5.21 15.74
CA ALA A 516 28.62 -4.22 16.82
C ALA A 516 30.02 -3.89 17.34
N ASP A 517 30.29 -2.59 17.51
CA ASP A 517 31.54 -2.02 18.02
C ASP A 517 32.82 -2.40 17.24
N VAL A 518 32.67 -2.96 16.04
CA VAL A 518 33.79 -3.33 15.15
C VAL A 518 34.43 -2.09 14.53
N VAL A 519 33.63 -1.09 14.16
CA VAL A 519 34.08 0.14 13.51
C VAL A 519 34.16 1.25 14.55
N TYR A 520 35.36 1.83 14.71
CA TYR A 520 35.63 2.94 15.62
C TYR A 520 36.55 3.98 14.97
N PRO A 521 36.67 5.20 15.50
CA PRO A 521 37.50 6.24 14.88
C PRO A 521 38.98 5.83 14.81
N ASN A 522 39.68 6.15 13.71
CA ASN A 522 41.08 5.74 13.42
C ASN A 522 41.31 4.22 13.32
N CYS A 523 40.29 3.45 12.96
CA CYS A 523 40.45 2.04 12.64
C CYS A 523 40.88 1.81 11.16
N CYS A 524 41.02 0.56 10.76
CA CYS A 524 41.23 0.09 9.38
C CYS A 524 42.55 0.54 8.73
N ASN A 525 43.57 0.87 9.52
CA ASN A 525 44.86 1.40 9.05
C ASN A 525 45.67 0.45 8.14
N THR A 526 45.42 -0.86 8.20
CA THR A 526 46.07 -1.88 7.37
C THR A 526 45.46 -2.04 5.98
N SER A 527 44.30 -1.43 5.75
CA SER A 527 43.52 -1.60 4.52
C SER A 527 43.68 -0.41 3.56
N THR A 528 43.23 -0.58 2.32
CA THR A 528 43.21 0.51 1.31
C THR A 528 42.20 1.61 1.63
N VAL A 529 41.34 1.43 2.64
CA VAL A 529 40.30 2.39 3.04
C VAL A 529 40.65 3.17 4.31
N ALA A 530 41.91 3.09 4.77
CA ALA A 530 42.38 3.77 5.97
C ALA A 530 42.07 5.29 5.96
N ASP A 531 42.20 5.95 4.81
CA ASP A 531 41.93 7.39 4.68
C ASP A 531 40.47 7.77 4.97
N SER A 532 39.53 6.84 4.76
CA SER A 532 38.10 7.05 5.02
C SER A 532 37.74 6.95 6.51
N TYR A 533 38.55 6.26 7.32
CA TYR A 533 38.29 6.02 8.74
C TYR A 533 39.14 6.88 9.69
N ARG A 534 39.94 7.81 9.14
CA ARG A 534 40.82 8.69 9.91
C ARG A 534 40.07 9.76 10.72
N LEU A 535 40.62 10.09 11.87
CA LEU A 535 40.22 11.12 12.81
C LEU A 535 41.49 11.74 13.40
N ILE A 536 42.05 12.76 12.73
CA ILE A 536 43.34 13.34 13.11
C ILE A 536 43.12 14.74 13.68
N ASN A 537 43.64 14.97 14.89
CA ASN A 537 43.63 16.28 15.53
C ASN A 537 44.85 17.09 15.04
N ASN A 538 44.63 18.09 14.19
CA ASN A 538 45.68 19.00 13.75
C ASN A 538 45.61 20.31 14.54
N THR A 539 46.57 20.52 15.45
CA THR A 539 46.62 21.73 16.27
C THR A 539 47.53 22.77 15.61
N GLN A 540 46.94 23.81 15.01
CA GLN A 540 47.67 24.98 14.51
C GLN A 540 47.38 26.19 15.41
N GLY A 541 48.34 26.54 16.27
CA GLY A 541 48.18 27.58 17.28
C GLY A 541 47.10 27.23 18.32
N ASN A 542 46.17 28.15 18.57
CA ASN A 542 45.03 27.95 19.50
C ASN A 542 43.82 27.26 18.86
N LYS A 543 43.88 26.85 17.58
CA LYS A 543 42.78 26.18 16.88
C LYS A 543 43.13 24.73 16.60
N THR A 544 42.31 23.83 17.14
CA THR A 544 42.30 22.41 16.78
C THR A 544 41.38 22.24 15.56
N VAL A 545 41.96 21.95 14.39
CA VAL A 545 41.20 21.55 13.20
C VAL A 545 41.18 20.04 13.15
N LEU A 546 39.97 19.48 13.09
CA LEU A 546 39.73 18.05 13.07
C LEU A 546 39.62 17.58 11.62
N GLU A 547 40.52 16.72 11.18
CA GLU A 547 40.45 16.07 9.87
C GLU A 547 39.77 14.71 10.02
N GLU A 548 38.51 14.61 9.59
CA GLU A 548 37.67 13.42 9.72
C GLU A 548 37.34 12.81 8.36
N GLY A 549 37.41 11.48 8.25
CA GLY A 549 36.91 10.72 7.10
C GLY A 549 35.42 10.34 7.18
N TYR A 550 34.77 10.56 8.34
CA TYR A 550 33.35 10.34 8.65
C TYR A 550 32.80 8.90 8.54
N TYR A 551 33.44 7.97 7.82
CA TYR A 551 32.90 6.61 7.61
C TYR A 551 32.81 5.76 8.89
N TYR A 552 33.49 6.13 9.98
CA TYR A 552 33.32 5.47 11.28
C TYR A 552 31.92 5.69 11.90
N LEU A 553 31.15 6.66 11.40
CA LEU A 553 29.76 6.88 11.82
C LEU A 553 28.81 5.80 11.28
N ASN A 554 29.20 5.15 10.17
CA ASN A 554 28.44 4.07 9.54
C ASN A 554 28.75 2.74 10.24
N ASN A 555 28.13 2.55 11.39
CA ASN A 555 28.32 1.38 12.25
C ASN A 555 27.04 0.58 12.46
N PHE A 556 27.21 -0.63 12.99
CA PHE A 556 26.14 -1.54 13.38
C PHE A 556 25.97 -1.58 14.92
N ASN A 557 26.25 -0.48 15.62
CA ASN A 557 26.20 -0.46 17.08
C ASN A 557 24.76 -0.39 17.61
N ASN A 558 23.81 0.11 16.80
CA ASN A 558 22.40 0.21 17.17
C ASN A 558 21.52 -0.07 15.95
N ILE A 559 20.24 -0.38 16.18
CA ILE A 559 19.30 -0.66 15.08
C ILE A 559 19.09 0.56 14.18
N LEU A 560 19.12 1.77 14.76
CA LEU A 560 18.96 3.02 14.02
C LEU A 560 20.18 3.34 13.16
N SER A 561 21.40 3.21 13.69
CA SER A 561 22.63 3.41 12.89
C SER A 561 22.79 2.34 11.82
N SER A 562 22.40 1.10 12.14
CA SER A 562 22.32 0.01 11.17
C SER A 562 21.35 0.33 10.03
N PHE A 563 20.17 0.88 10.33
CA PHE A 563 19.21 1.28 9.29
C PHE A 563 19.73 2.38 8.36
N VAL A 564 20.42 3.39 8.91
CA VAL A 564 21.06 4.42 8.09
C VAL A 564 22.15 3.81 7.22
N THR A 565 23.02 2.97 7.80
CA THR A 565 24.08 2.27 7.07
C THR A 565 23.52 1.40 5.94
N LEU A 566 22.48 0.59 6.21
CA LEU A 566 21.82 -0.23 5.18
C LEU A 566 21.12 0.61 4.10
N PHE A 567 20.57 1.77 4.47
CA PHE A 567 20.00 2.71 3.51
C PHE A 567 21.08 3.27 2.58
N GLU A 568 22.24 3.66 3.11
CA GLU A 568 23.38 4.12 2.31
C GLU A 568 23.88 3.03 1.36
N LEU A 569 23.99 1.78 1.82
CA LEU A 569 24.36 0.63 0.98
C LEU A 569 23.33 0.37 -0.15
N THR A 570 22.06 0.70 0.07
CA THR A 570 21.00 0.54 -0.94
C THR A 570 21.09 1.58 -2.06
N VAL A 571 21.74 2.72 -1.82
CA VAL A 571 22.04 3.73 -2.85
C VAL A 571 23.20 3.27 -3.75
N VAL A 572 23.92 2.20 -3.39
CA VAL A 572 24.98 1.52 -4.19
C VAL A 572 26.26 2.35 -4.38
N ASN A 573 26.31 3.61 -3.95
CA ASN A 573 27.53 4.41 -4.04
C ASN A 573 28.48 4.11 -2.87
N ASN A 574 29.79 4.03 -3.13
CA ASN A 574 30.87 3.85 -2.12
C ASN A 574 30.68 2.69 -1.14
N TRP A 575 29.78 1.74 -1.42
CA TRP A 575 29.42 0.66 -0.51
C TRP A 575 30.59 -0.28 -0.17
N TYR A 576 31.54 -0.40 -1.10
CA TYR A 576 32.75 -1.21 -0.91
C TYR A 576 33.67 -0.65 0.18
N ILE A 577 33.61 0.65 0.49
CA ILE A 577 34.40 1.27 1.56
C ILE A 577 33.96 0.71 2.92
N THR A 578 32.66 0.65 3.16
CA THR A 578 32.08 0.05 4.36
C THR A 578 32.34 -1.45 4.43
N MET A 579 32.21 -2.16 3.30
CA MET A 579 32.53 -3.59 3.21
C MET A 579 34.00 -3.85 3.59
N GLU A 580 34.96 -3.20 2.92
CA GLU A 580 36.38 -3.41 3.17
C GLU A 580 36.78 -2.98 4.60
N GLY A 581 36.20 -1.89 5.11
CA GLY A 581 36.39 -1.46 6.50
C GLY A 581 36.01 -2.55 7.51
N VAL A 582 34.81 -3.12 7.40
CA VAL A 582 34.36 -4.22 8.27
C VAL A 582 35.21 -5.47 8.09
N THR A 583 35.60 -5.81 6.85
CA THR A 583 36.42 -7.01 6.60
C THR A 583 37.83 -6.90 7.18
N SER A 584 38.39 -5.69 7.22
CA SER A 584 39.73 -5.43 7.78
C SER A 584 39.80 -5.71 9.28
N MET A 585 38.67 -5.58 9.98
CA MET A 585 38.54 -5.83 11.41
C MET A 585 38.03 -7.22 11.76
N THR A 586 37.41 -7.90 10.80
CA THR A 586 36.73 -9.19 11.02
C THR A 586 37.37 -10.31 10.21
N SER A 587 36.69 -10.76 9.16
CA SER A 587 37.12 -11.86 8.28
C SER A 587 36.56 -11.64 6.88
N HIS A 588 37.17 -12.28 5.88
CA HIS A 588 36.71 -12.24 4.49
C HIS A 588 35.25 -12.72 4.30
N TRP A 589 34.75 -13.56 5.21
CA TRP A 589 33.35 -14.01 5.20
C TRP A 589 32.33 -12.88 5.37
N SER A 590 32.70 -11.73 5.94
CA SER A 590 31.80 -10.57 6.03
C SER A 590 31.53 -9.95 4.65
N ARG A 591 32.40 -10.14 3.65
CA ARG A 591 32.12 -9.76 2.24
C ARG A 591 30.83 -10.41 1.73
N LEU A 592 30.59 -11.67 2.09
CA LEU A 592 29.39 -12.40 1.69
C LEU A 592 28.11 -11.74 2.23
N TYR A 593 28.15 -11.17 3.43
CA TYR A 593 27.01 -10.43 3.99
C TYR A 593 26.65 -9.22 3.13
N PHE A 594 27.64 -8.38 2.76
CA PHE A 594 27.41 -7.19 1.95
C PHE A 594 27.00 -7.53 0.50
N MET A 595 27.63 -8.54 -0.10
CA MET A 595 27.27 -9.01 -1.45
C MET A 595 25.85 -9.59 -1.49
N THR A 596 25.47 -10.38 -0.48
CA THR A 596 24.10 -10.93 -0.37
C THR A 596 23.08 -9.81 -0.16
N PHE A 597 23.40 -8.82 0.68
CA PHE A 597 22.54 -7.66 0.89
C PHE A 597 22.34 -6.87 -0.42
N TYR A 598 23.41 -6.64 -1.19
CA TYR A 598 23.32 -5.97 -2.49
C TYR A 598 22.37 -6.70 -3.45
N ILE A 599 22.55 -8.02 -3.64
CA ILE A 599 21.70 -8.81 -4.54
C ILE A 599 20.24 -8.75 -4.10
N VAL A 600 19.96 -8.95 -2.82
CA VAL A 600 18.59 -8.94 -2.28
C VAL A 600 17.96 -7.55 -2.44
N THR A 601 18.66 -6.47 -2.07
CA THR A 601 18.12 -5.11 -2.16
C THR A 601 17.96 -4.63 -3.58
N MET A 602 18.86 -4.99 -4.50
CA MET A 602 18.70 -4.71 -5.93
C MET A 602 17.40 -5.34 -6.46
N VAL A 603 17.16 -6.63 -6.18
CA VAL A 603 15.90 -7.31 -6.60
C VAL A 603 14.68 -6.64 -5.99
N VAL A 604 14.71 -6.36 -4.69
CA VAL A 604 13.56 -5.77 -4.00
C VAL A 604 13.27 -4.36 -4.52
N MET A 605 14.30 -3.52 -4.67
CA MET A 605 14.13 -2.15 -5.15
C MET A 605 13.66 -2.09 -6.60
N THR A 606 14.14 -2.97 -7.46
CA THR A 606 13.74 -3.01 -8.87
C THR A 606 12.29 -3.44 -9.03
N ILE A 607 11.83 -4.45 -8.27
CA ILE A 607 10.42 -4.83 -8.21
C ILE A 607 9.55 -3.67 -7.68
N ILE A 608 9.99 -2.98 -6.61
CA ILE A 608 9.27 -1.85 -6.03
C ILE A 608 9.14 -0.70 -7.04
N VAL A 609 10.23 -0.30 -7.69
CA VAL A 609 10.25 0.78 -8.69
C VAL A 609 9.35 0.43 -9.86
N ALA A 610 9.47 -0.78 -10.39
CA ALA A 610 8.67 -1.21 -11.53
C ALA A 610 7.17 -1.21 -11.23
N PHE A 611 6.77 -1.67 -10.04
CA PHE A 611 5.37 -1.61 -9.59
C PHE A 611 4.85 -0.19 -9.42
N ILE A 612 5.68 0.73 -8.92
CA ILE A 612 5.30 2.14 -8.77
C ILE A 612 5.12 2.77 -10.14
N LEU A 613 6.04 2.51 -11.07
CA LEU A 613 5.98 3.03 -12.44
C LEU A 613 4.75 2.51 -13.18
N ASP A 614 4.47 1.19 -13.14
CA ASP A 614 3.28 0.63 -13.76
C ASP A 614 2.00 1.26 -13.18
N ALA A 615 1.90 1.33 -11.85
CA ALA A 615 0.75 1.95 -11.19
C ALA A 615 0.59 3.44 -11.55
N PHE A 616 1.70 4.16 -11.70
CA PHE A 616 1.71 5.58 -12.00
C PHE A 616 1.40 5.88 -13.47
N VAL A 617 2.06 5.19 -14.41
CA VAL A 617 1.81 5.30 -15.85
C VAL A 617 0.36 4.93 -16.14
N PHE A 618 -0.13 3.85 -15.53
CA PHE A 618 -1.52 3.47 -15.61
C PHE A 618 -2.42 4.63 -15.16
N ARG A 619 -2.22 5.14 -13.94
CA ARG A 619 -3.08 6.19 -13.39
C ARG A 619 -3.01 7.47 -14.22
N MET A 620 -1.86 7.84 -14.75
CA MET A 620 -1.69 9.02 -15.59
C MET A 620 -2.48 8.91 -16.90
N ASN A 621 -2.45 7.76 -17.56
CA ASN A 621 -3.19 7.52 -18.80
C ASN A 621 -4.71 7.57 -18.59
N TYR A 622 -5.18 7.09 -17.44
CA TYR A 622 -6.63 6.98 -17.13
C TYR A 622 -7.17 8.08 -16.21
N SER A 623 -6.34 9.05 -15.80
CA SER A 623 -6.74 10.17 -14.91
C SER A 623 -7.76 11.11 -15.57
N HIS A 624 -7.98 11.01 -16.88
CA HIS A 624 -8.96 11.83 -17.60
C HIS A 624 -10.41 11.36 -17.39
N GLU A 625 -10.63 10.15 -16.88
CA GLU A 625 -11.97 9.66 -16.58
C GLU A 625 -12.33 9.88 -15.10
N ASN A 626 -13.33 10.71 -14.86
CA ASN A 626 -13.85 10.95 -13.52
C ASN A 626 -14.32 9.64 -12.82
N GLY A 627 -14.37 9.67 -11.48
CA GLY A 627 -14.80 8.53 -10.66
C GLY A 627 -16.14 7.93 -11.11
N ILE A 628 -16.43 6.69 -10.69
CA ILE A 628 -17.66 6.00 -11.13
C ILE A 628 -18.86 6.68 -10.47
N VAL A 629 -19.73 7.26 -11.31
CA VAL A 629 -20.98 7.90 -10.91
C VAL A 629 -22.13 7.04 -11.39
N PHE A 630 -22.98 6.62 -10.46
CA PHE A 630 -24.27 6.03 -10.77
C PHE A 630 -25.35 7.06 -10.49
N GLU A 631 -26.18 7.32 -11.49
CA GLU A 631 -27.38 8.14 -11.32
C GLU A 631 -28.57 7.20 -11.21
N VAL A 632 -29.32 7.35 -10.12
CA VAL A 632 -30.56 6.58 -9.90
C VAL A 632 -31.67 7.57 -9.65
N GLU A 633 -32.65 7.56 -10.54
CA GLU A 633 -33.89 8.29 -10.36
C GLU A 633 -34.86 7.46 -9.52
N VAL A 634 -35.49 8.09 -8.54
CA VAL A 634 -36.47 7.46 -7.65
C VAL A 634 -37.78 8.22 -7.75
N SER A 635 -38.84 7.51 -8.17
CA SER A 635 -40.21 8.04 -8.22
C SER A 635 -40.88 7.98 -6.84
N ARG A 636 -41.92 8.80 -6.65
CA ARG A 636 -42.74 8.78 -5.44
C ARG A 636 -43.37 7.40 -5.17
N ASP A 637 -43.88 6.73 -6.21
CA ASP A 637 -44.57 5.44 -6.10
C ASP A 637 -43.63 4.32 -5.65
N ASP A 638 -42.39 4.32 -6.15
CA ASP A 638 -41.36 3.36 -5.74
C ASP A 638 -41.04 3.47 -4.24
N VAL A 639 -40.99 4.71 -3.72
CA VAL A 639 -40.72 4.97 -2.29
C VAL A 639 -41.89 4.56 -1.44
N LEU A 640 -43.12 4.79 -1.88
CA LEU A 640 -44.33 4.34 -1.17
C LEU A 640 -44.39 2.81 -1.09
N ALA A 641 -44.16 2.11 -2.20
CA ALA A 641 -44.09 0.65 -2.23
C ALA A 641 -42.99 0.10 -1.31
N ALA A 642 -41.81 0.71 -1.33
CA ALA A 642 -40.73 0.34 -0.41
C ALA A 642 -41.13 0.60 1.05
N LEU A 643 -41.76 1.73 1.35
CA LEU A 643 -42.15 2.13 2.70
C LEU A 643 -43.22 1.21 3.30
N GLU A 644 -44.18 0.75 2.49
CA GLU A 644 -45.15 -0.28 2.89
C GLU A 644 -44.46 -1.60 3.22
N LEU A 645 -43.53 -2.05 2.38
CA LEU A 645 -42.73 -3.25 2.65
C LEU A 645 -41.90 -3.10 3.93
N TYR A 646 -41.30 -1.94 4.18
CA TYR A 646 -40.53 -1.69 5.41
C TYR A 646 -41.42 -1.65 6.65
N LYS A 647 -42.63 -1.07 6.57
CA LYS A 647 -43.64 -1.12 7.65
C LYS A 647 -44.01 -2.55 8.01
N GLN A 648 -44.17 -3.43 7.02
CA GLN A 648 -44.46 -4.84 7.24
C GLN A 648 -43.26 -5.63 7.80
N MET A 649 -42.03 -5.24 7.46
CA MET A 649 -40.83 -5.96 7.86
C MET A 649 -40.27 -5.54 9.23
N CYS A 650 -40.40 -4.28 9.64
CA CYS A 650 -39.78 -3.73 10.85
C CYS A 650 -40.54 -2.53 11.46
N PRO A 651 -40.98 -2.61 12.72
CA PRO A 651 -41.61 -1.48 13.43
C PRO A 651 -40.62 -0.46 14.02
N GLY A 652 -39.31 -0.60 13.77
CA GLY A 652 -38.28 0.32 14.30
C GLY A 652 -38.32 1.71 13.64
N SER A 653 -38.63 2.74 14.44
CA SER A 653 -38.89 4.13 14.01
C SER A 653 -37.75 4.79 13.21
N SER A 654 -36.48 4.44 13.47
CA SER A 654 -35.31 5.05 12.83
C SER A 654 -35.11 4.66 11.37
N SER A 655 -35.59 3.48 10.96
CA SER A 655 -35.47 3.02 9.57
C SER A 655 -36.51 3.70 8.67
N LEU A 656 -37.72 3.90 9.20
CA LEU A 656 -38.84 4.56 8.54
C LEU A 656 -38.61 6.07 8.38
N SER A 657 -38.01 6.73 9.38
CA SER A 657 -37.74 8.18 9.33
C SER A 657 -36.82 8.57 8.16
N SER A 658 -35.87 7.70 7.79
CA SER A 658 -34.95 7.97 6.67
C SER A 658 -35.63 7.97 5.29
N LEU A 659 -36.63 7.10 5.08
CA LEU A 659 -37.44 7.03 3.85
C LEU A 659 -38.56 8.08 3.87
N GLN A 660 -39.18 8.32 5.02
CA GLN A 660 -40.16 9.38 5.21
C GLN A 660 -39.54 10.76 4.98
N GLY A 661 -38.27 10.96 5.36
CA GLY A 661 -37.51 12.16 5.03
C GLY A 661 -37.34 12.38 3.53
N VAL A 662 -37.27 11.31 2.72
CA VAL A 662 -37.23 11.43 1.25
C VAL A 662 -38.56 11.95 0.71
N LEU A 663 -39.69 11.44 1.22
CA LEU A 663 -41.03 11.93 0.86
C LEU A 663 -41.22 13.39 1.26
N GLN A 664 -40.80 13.77 2.48
CA GLN A 664 -40.84 15.18 2.91
C GLN A 664 -40.00 16.10 2.00
N THR A 665 -38.84 15.63 1.51
CA THR A 665 -38.06 16.41 0.55
C THR A 665 -38.72 16.50 -0.83
N MET A 666 -39.43 15.46 -1.30
CA MET A 666 -40.24 15.55 -2.52
C MET A 666 -41.39 16.55 -2.34
N ASP A 667 -42.10 16.48 -1.22
CA ASP A 667 -43.22 17.38 -0.92
C ASP A 667 -42.76 18.85 -0.79
N LYS A 668 -41.58 19.11 -0.20
CA LYS A 668 -40.99 20.45 -0.12
C LYS A 668 -40.51 21.01 -1.47
N SER A 669 -40.07 20.14 -2.38
CA SER A 669 -39.52 20.56 -3.69
C SER A 669 -40.57 20.60 -4.80
N GLY A 670 -41.74 19.99 -4.60
CA GLY A 670 -42.79 19.91 -5.62
C GLY A 670 -42.47 18.96 -6.79
N HIS A 671 -41.40 18.16 -6.69
CA HIS A 671 -41.00 17.20 -7.73
C HIS A 671 -41.51 15.79 -7.44
N SER A 672 -41.98 15.08 -8.47
CA SER A 672 -42.48 13.70 -8.40
C SER A 672 -41.37 12.63 -8.42
N SER A 673 -40.16 13.01 -8.81
CA SER A 673 -38.96 12.17 -8.79
C SER A 673 -37.75 12.91 -8.22
N LEU A 674 -36.85 12.16 -7.58
CA LEU A 674 -35.58 12.66 -7.06
C LEU A 674 -34.42 11.87 -7.67
N VAL A 675 -33.41 12.58 -8.16
CA VAL A 675 -32.18 11.96 -8.66
C VAL A 675 -31.16 11.85 -7.55
N TYR A 676 -30.74 10.63 -7.27
CA TYR A 676 -29.65 10.33 -6.36
C TYR A 676 -28.38 9.99 -7.14
N LEU A 677 -27.26 10.52 -6.63
CA LEU A 677 -25.95 10.28 -7.18
C LEU A 677 -25.17 9.35 -6.24
N GLY A 678 -24.89 8.13 -6.70
CA GLY A 678 -23.97 7.20 -6.07
C GLY A 678 -22.56 7.49 -6.53
N ARG A 679 -21.67 7.90 -5.62
CA ARG A 679 -20.24 8.10 -5.92
C ARG A 679 -19.37 7.12 -5.16
N ARG A 680 -18.39 6.52 -5.84
CA ARG A 680 -17.25 5.84 -5.21
C ARG A 680 -15.94 6.24 -5.88
N SER A 681 -14.85 6.25 -5.11
CA SER A 681 -13.50 6.34 -5.67
C SER A 681 -13.17 5.02 -6.39
N ARG A 682 -12.38 5.12 -7.47
CA ARG A 682 -11.93 3.94 -8.22
C ARG A 682 -10.90 3.16 -7.41
N THR A 683 -11.15 1.89 -7.23
CA THR A 683 -10.24 0.96 -6.54
C THR A 683 -9.23 0.33 -7.51
N LYS A 684 -8.18 -0.31 -6.99
CA LYS A 684 -7.24 -1.10 -7.80
C LYS A 684 -7.96 -2.22 -8.58
N SER A 685 -8.97 -2.87 -7.99
CA SER A 685 -9.68 -3.93 -8.72
C SER A 685 -10.44 -3.41 -9.92
N ASP A 686 -11.05 -2.22 -9.83
CA ASP A 686 -11.71 -1.60 -10.99
C ASP A 686 -10.69 -1.29 -12.09
N LEU A 687 -9.46 -0.98 -11.68
CA LEU A 687 -8.33 -0.70 -12.55
C LEU A 687 -7.83 -1.96 -13.28
N SER A 688 -7.58 -3.02 -12.52
CA SER A 688 -7.16 -4.31 -13.04
C SER A 688 -8.27 -4.97 -13.88
N MET A 689 -9.55 -4.74 -13.57
CA MET A 689 -10.66 -5.20 -14.39
C MET A 689 -10.64 -4.56 -15.79
N LYS A 690 -10.28 -3.28 -15.91
CA LYS A 690 -10.08 -2.63 -17.21
C LYS A 690 -8.82 -3.11 -17.94
N MET A 691 -7.72 -3.31 -17.21
CA MET A 691 -6.45 -3.76 -17.79
C MET A 691 -6.58 -5.13 -18.48
N TYR A 692 -7.34 -6.04 -17.89
CA TYR A 692 -7.51 -7.41 -18.38
C TYR A 692 -8.91 -7.64 -18.97
N GLU A 693 -9.60 -6.60 -19.44
CA GLU A 693 -11.01 -6.68 -19.85
C GLU A 693 -11.27 -7.74 -20.93
N GLU A 694 -10.37 -7.82 -21.92
CA GLU A 694 -10.44 -8.80 -23.01
C GLU A 694 -10.31 -10.24 -22.48
N GLU A 695 -9.38 -10.48 -21.55
CA GLU A 695 -9.10 -11.81 -21.01
C GLU A 695 -10.10 -12.24 -19.92
N ILE A 696 -10.73 -11.30 -19.23
CA ILE A 696 -11.66 -11.60 -18.13
C ILE A 696 -12.85 -12.42 -18.62
N GLN A 697 -13.33 -12.17 -19.84
CA GLN A 697 -14.42 -12.95 -20.42
C GLN A 697 -14.01 -14.41 -20.64
N GLU A 698 -12.77 -14.64 -21.10
CA GLU A 698 -12.21 -15.98 -21.25
C GLU A 698 -12.08 -16.68 -19.90
N TRP A 699 -11.57 -15.98 -18.87
CA TRP A 699 -11.45 -16.54 -17.52
C TRP A 699 -12.80 -16.93 -16.93
N TYR A 700 -13.85 -16.15 -17.21
CA TYR A 700 -15.20 -16.50 -16.79
C TYR A 700 -15.75 -17.70 -17.55
N ALA A 701 -15.49 -17.80 -18.85
CA ALA A 701 -15.89 -18.96 -19.65
C ALA A 701 -15.18 -20.24 -19.18
N GLU A 702 -13.89 -20.17 -18.86
CA GLU A 702 -13.09 -21.27 -18.30
C GLU A 702 -13.64 -21.70 -16.93
N TYR A 703 -13.88 -20.75 -16.02
CA TYR A 703 -14.49 -21.03 -14.72
C TYR A 703 -15.87 -21.68 -14.84
N SER A 704 -16.71 -21.22 -15.76
CA SER A 704 -18.02 -21.83 -16.00
C SER A 704 -17.93 -23.26 -16.54
N ARG A 705 -16.87 -23.61 -17.28
CA ARG A 705 -16.61 -24.99 -17.70
C ARG A 705 -16.16 -25.87 -16.53
N GLU A 706 -15.26 -25.37 -15.68
CA GLU A 706 -14.80 -26.11 -14.49
C GLU A 706 -15.89 -26.28 -13.41
N ALA A 707 -16.84 -25.35 -13.33
CA ALA A 707 -17.92 -25.38 -12.35
C ALA A 707 -19.11 -26.27 -12.74
N LEU A 708 -19.19 -26.71 -14.01
CA LEU A 708 -20.13 -27.74 -14.42
C LEU A 708 -19.59 -29.08 -13.89
N PRO A 709 -20.38 -29.86 -13.11
CA PRO A 709 -19.97 -31.19 -12.74
C PRO A 709 -19.71 -31.99 -14.03
N GLU A 710 -18.56 -32.65 -14.14
CA GLU A 710 -18.51 -33.82 -15.03
C GLU A 710 -19.70 -34.71 -14.65
N PRO A 711 -20.55 -35.12 -15.60
CA PRO A 711 -21.59 -36.08 -15.31
C PRO A 711 -20.88 -37.35 -14.82
N ASP A 712 -21.24 -37.81 -13.63
CA ASP A 712 -20.72 -39.02 -12.97
C ASP A 712 -20.40 -40.13 -14.00
N GLN A 713 -19.13 -40.28 -14.37
CA GLN A 713 -18.60 -41.49 -15.00
C GLN A 713 -18.36 -42.56 -13.92
N SER A 714 -19.38 -42.82 -13.09
CA SER A 714 -19.39 -43.92 -12.12
C SER A 714 -20.63 -44.81 -12.28
N LEU A 715 -21.10 -44.95 -13.52
CA LEU A 715 -21.88 -46.10 -13.96
C LEU A 715 -21.12 -46.75 -15.12
N GLU A 716 -20.15 -47.61 -14.76
CA GLU A 716 -19.73 -48.69 -15.66
C GLU A 716 -20.99 -49.43 -16.09
N ARG A 717 -21.31 -49.30 -17.38
CA ARG A 717 -22.36 -50.04 -18.04
C ARG A 717 -21.76 -51.41 -18.33
N ASP A 718 -22.19 -52.45 -17.62
CA ASP A 718 -21.94 -53.85 -17.96
C ASP A 718 -22.26 -54.08 -19.46
N PRO A 719 -21.40 -54.74 -20.26
CA PRO A 719 -21.65 -54.94 -21.69
C PRO A 719 -22.72 -56.00 -22.01
N ASP A 720 -23.23 -56.74 -21.03
CA ASP A 720 -24.08 -57.91 -21.28
C ASP A 720 -25.47 -57.79 -20.62
N SER A 721 -26.38 -57.06 -21.27
CA SER A 721 -27.83 -57.38 -21.16
C SER A 721 -28.63 -56.81 -22.34
N PRO A 722 -29.63 -57.55 -22.86
CA PRO A 722 -30.30 -57.21 -24.11
C PRO A 722 -31.33 -56.09 -23.94
N MET A 723 -31.33 -55.16 -24.89
CA MET A 723 -32.30 -54.08 -25.06
C MET A 723 -33.75 -54.60 -25.23
N PRO A 724 -34.75 -53.93 -24.65
CA PRO A 724 -36.08 -53.87 -25.23
C PRO A 724 -36.28 -52.55 -26.00
N ASP A 725 -36.77 -52.69 -27.23
CA ASP A 725 -37.18 -51.61 -28.13
C ASP A 725 -38.17 -50.63 -27.51
N LEU A 726 -37.97 -49.33 -27.76
CA LEU A 726 -39.03 -48.32 -27.71
C LEU A 726 -38.76 -47.24 -28.76
N SER A 727 -39.66 -47.20 -29.74
CA SER A 727 -39.76 -46.31 -30.90
C SER A 727 -39.80 -44.81 -30.57
N PRO A 728 -39.34 -43.93 -31.48
CA PRO A 728 -39.37 -42.48 -31.27
C PRO A 728 -40.71 -41.86 -31.72
N PHE A 729 -41.27 -40.97 -30.90
CA PHE A 729 -42.27 -39.99 -31.35
C PHE A 729 -41.55 -38.84 -32.08
N PRO A 730 -42.08 -38.30 -33.21
CA PRO A 730 -41.36 -37.33 -34.04
C PRO A 730 -41.65 -35.87 -33.67
N GLU A 731 -40.64 -35.02 -33.86
CA GLU A 731 -40.74 -33.56 -33.86
C GLU A 731 -41.56 -33.03 -35.06
N PRO A 732 -42.22 -31.85 -34.95
CA PRO A 732 -43.01 -31.28 -36.03
C PRO A 732 -42.15 -30.46 -36.99
N GLN A 733 -42.13 -30.86 -38.26
CA GLN A 733 -41.63 -30.00 -39.36
C GLN A 733 -42.78 -29.26 -40.05
N LEU A 734 -42.57 -27.96 -40.18
CA LEU A 734 -43.35 -26.99 -40.93
C LEU A 734 -43.12 -27.25 -42.43
N ASN A 735 -44.17 -27.49 -43.21
CA ASN A 735 -44.13 -27.26 -44.65
C ASN A 735 -45.47 -26.79 -45.19
N SER A 736 -45.40 -25.72 -45.96
CA SER A 736 -46.44 -25.06 -46.72
C SER A 736 -46.72 -25.83 -48.01
N GLN A 737 -48.01 -25.98 -48.36
CA GLN A 737 -48.61 -25.63 -49.67
C GLN A 737 -49.95 -26.34 -49.90
N THR A 738 -50.95 -25.52 -50.26
CA THR A 738 -52.09 -25.79 -51.17
C THR A 738 -53.09 -26.92 -50.83
N GLY A 739 -54.32 -26.54 -50.46
CA GLY A 739 -55.53 -27.38 -50.56
C GLY A 739 -56.06 -27.47 -52.00
N PRO A 740 -57.36 -27.74 -52.27
CA PRO A 740 -58.46 -28.16 -51.38
C PRO A 740 -59.18 -29.44 -51.90
N HIS A 741 -60.10 -30.05 -51.12
CA HIS A 741 -61.29 -30.86 -51.52
C HIS A 741 -61.83 -31.54 -50.23
N SER A 742 -62.81 -30.99 -49.51
CA SER A 742 -64.27 -31.03 -49.70
C SER A 742 -64.95 -32.40 -49.46
N ILE A 743 -65.98 -32.37 -48.59
CA ILE A 743 -67.13 -33.30 -48.42
C ILE A 743 -66.82 -34.47 -47.45
N ASN A 744 -67.21 -34.46 -46.18
CA ASN A 744 -68.57 -34.49 -45.60
C ASN A 744 -68.45 -34.30 -44.08
#